data_AF-A0A507FG84-F1
#
_entry.id   AF-A0A507FG84-F1
#
_cell.length_a   1.000
_cell.length_b   1.000
_cell.length_c   1.000
_cell.angle_alpha   90.00
_cell.angle_beta   90.00
_cell.angle_gamma   90.00
#
_symmetry.space_group_name_H-M   'P 1'
#
loop_
_entity.id
_entity.type
_entity.pdbx_description
1 polymer ?
#
loop_
_entity_poly.entity_id
_entity_poly.type
_entity_poly.pdbx_seq_one_letter_code
_entity_poly.pdbx_strand_id
1 'polypeptide(L)'
;MPETDAPPAIMRTKRIAQTGKVSQRFKIPPRYQEAMSAGIKASLERLSLTQMATAVPAHGSKPLKSNSITTYKKHINGLRYMCALLGDHDSQLMLLDNPPACPPSMNKDTIVKFITFKREEAGTPLVHNNEPVLDVFGDPVYCQGGWNDPNGVAQLLTALTSVHQARGVEENEPYCDPCNTCIELDKQGDRFGCDSCRGRGFPRLWRRGNPCRNIDVKNTMARSTRNAAGYRALGDSPLTPQELLNIRQHLLGKGLAGFQEWTMLLCGSFMFCREFEIAEFKTEPIQRGNTIDYNCINWDVTVFSPTGEIEGLGFTLLGKADVRPVNVIMWRIDDFPMLCPLKHLLAWIFLSGISSGYLFPSKHELERILEARKTNPGSHIHCKEGISYESVLSQIKSTCRTCIPNRDGPFGTHCMRKTGYLLAYWGGGEDSDVFKCARHRTPAMGANYKRDALGLMAVANARNGNEGEIVAPKFKPIFVQDIQLTRSVNRTHDLGIPTDKSVYSVAYKFITQDCKVSSDNPLITPIYISNAISNASRTRTVRQELDQILSSLHPATAKTIVALVSRLVTDAKYQTTEIAPVVIEFHHDELEDDLDHDLERCGRNNVDIDATNSVPAPTNIVLAATNSVPAATSSVAATCSVAATSSVAATNSTAAMNGAPGLSVNPETAGGTQLVSAASAQSLTHLAPHSSVIPQSSAPIERTIVRTRTIIIQNPVAPYPQPPICLPLKVKRGGQHDLEERSTVKDLRGAAKIRKICEILAGAPPDTDLTNGARSFVNQCRSIVGCLNNHFSGDVDAFIQHHQIISTSSFRSKKCLGRIDHSCGQR
;
A
#
# COMPACT_ATOMS: atom_id res chain seq x y z
N MET A 1 -38.02 -45.44 10.05
CA MET A 1 -36.63 -46.00 10.03
C MET A 1 -35.66 -44.83 10.17
N PRO A 2 -34.60 -45.01 10.96
CA PRO A 2 -34.36 -44.17 12.13
C PRO A 2 -33.61 -42.88 11.82
N GLU A 3 -33.90 -41.86 12.62
CA GLU A 3 -33.01 -40.74 12.91
C GLU A 3 -31.64 -41.31 13.29
N THR A 4 -30.64 -41.13 12.43
CA THR A 4 -29.25 -41.35 12.80
C THR A 4 -28.71 -40.05 13.34
N ASP A 5 -28.66 -40.01 14.67
CA ASP A 5 -27.90 -39.11 15.54
C ASP A 5 -26.72 -38.42 14.85
N ALA A 6 -26.90 -37.15 14.50
CA ALA A 6 -25.77 -36.25 14.35
C ALA A 6 -25.07 -36.17 15.73
N PRO A 7 -23.74 -36.40 15.82
CA PRO A 7 -23.06 -36.35 17.11
C PRO A 7 -23.27 -34.97 17.77
N PRO A 8 -23.49 -34.91 19.10
CA PRO A 8 -23.64 -33.64 19.80
C PRO A 8 -22.41 -32.76 19.57
N ALA A 9 -22.58 -31.43 19.63
CA ALA A 9 -21.52 -30.43 19.40
C ALA A 9 -20.24 -30.60 20.27
N ILE A 10 -20.29 -31.48 21.27
CA ILE A 10 -19.21 -31.88 22.18
C ILE A 10 -18.29 -32.97 21.57
N MET A 11 -18.73 -33.69 20.53
CA MET A 11 -17.94 -34.65 19.74
C MET A 11 -17.36 -34.04 18.44
N ARG A 12 -17.18 -32.71 18.41
CA ARG A 12 -16.18 -32.10 17.53
C ARG A 12 -14.83 -32.58 18.01
N THR A 13 -14.15 -33.41 17.23
CA THR A 13 -12.76 -33.84 17.40
C THR A 13 -11.98 -32.74 18.09
N LYS A 14 -11.43 -33.01 19.28
CA LYS A 14 -10.63 -32.10 20.12
C LYS A 14 -10.03 -30.99 19.25
N ARG A 15 -10.67 -29.80 19.27
CA ARG A 15 -10.28 -28.64 18.47
C ARG A 15 -8.77 -28.43 18.60
N ILE A 16 -8.02 -28.76 17.55
CA ILE A 16 -6.82 -28.00 17.22
C ILE A 16 -7.29 -26.78 16.43
N ALA A 17 -8.20 -26.00 17.03
CA ALA A 17 -8.43 -24.64 16.60
C ALA A 17 -7.18 -23.86 17.02
N GLN A 18 -6.14 -23.90 16.19
CA GLN A 18 -4.96 -23.06 16.36
C GLN A 18 -5.29 -21.62 15.96
N THR A 19 -6.22 -21.01 16.68
CA THR A 19 -6.40 -19.57 16.74
C THR A 19 -5.33 -19.02 17.67
N GLY A 20 -4.18 -18.67 17.08
CA GLY A 20 -3.02 -18.13 17.80
C GLY A 20 -2.02 -17.44 16.85
N LYS A 21 -0.93 -16.89 17.41
CA LYS A 21 0.19 -16.28 16.65
C LYS A 21 0.71 -17.29 15.61
N VAL A 22 1.29 -16.82 14.49
CA VAL A 22 1.78 -17.70 13.40
C VAL A 22 2.70 -18.82 13.90
N SER A 23 3.47 -18.58 14.96
CA SER A 23 4.35 -19.55 15.63
C SER A 23 3.62 -20.69 16.36
N GLN A 24 2.32 -20.54 16.64
CA GLN A 24 1.46 -21.56 17.27
C GLN A 24 0.59 -22.31 16.25
N ARG A 25 0.58 -21.88 14.99
CA ARG A 25 -0.09 -22.59 13.89
C ARG A 25 0.81 -23.73 13.39
N PHE A 26 0.21 -24.89 13.18
CA PHE A 26 0.81 -26.18 12.81
C PHE A 26 1.65 -26.86 13.90
N LYS A 27 1.36 -26.63 15.19
CA LYS A 27 1.91 -27.47 16.26
C LYS A 27 1.36 -28.89 16.13
N ILE A 28 2.25 -29.86 15.92
CA ILE A 28 1.90 -31.29 15.85
C ILE A 28 1.55 -31.76 17.27
N PRO A 29 0.37 -32.36 17.52
CA PRO A 29 0.02 -32.87 18.85
C PRO A 29 0.91 -34.05 19.27
N PRO A 30 1.10 -34.28 20.60
CA PRO A 30 2.00 -35.32 21.11
C PRO A 30 1.79 -36.71 20.48
N ARG A 31 0.52 -37.18 20.40
CA ARG A 31 0.20 -38.48 19.80
C ARG A 31 0.72 -38.64 18.36
N TYR A 32 0.62 -37.58 17.55
CA TYR A 32 1.13 -37.60 16.18
C TYR A 32 2.65 -37.39 16.13
N GLN A 33 3.26 -36.73 17.12
CA GLN A 33 4.72 -36.61 17.20
C GLN A 33 5.38 -37.96 17.47
N GLU A 34 4.81 -38.76 18.36
CA GLU A 34 5.27 -40.11 18.67
C GLU A 34 5.17 -41.02 17.45
N ALA A 35 3.98 -41.08 16.83
CA ALA A 35 3.75 -41.83 15.59
C ALA A 35 4.68 -41.36 14.45
N MET A 36 4.86 -40.05 14.30
CA MET A 36 5.78 -39.47 13.34
C MET A 36 7.23 -39.89 13.57
N SER A 37 7.70 -39.87 14.81
CA SER A 37 9.08 -40.23 15.15
C SER A 37 9.35 -41.70 14.86
N ALA A 38 8.43 -42.58 15.25
CA ALA A 38 8.49 -44.01 14.95
C ALA A 38 8.43 -44.27 13.44
N GLY A 39 7.53 -43.61 12.73
CA GLY A 39 7.36 -43.76 11.28
C GLY A 39 8.55 -43.24 10.46
N ILE A 40 9.19 -42.14 10.88
CA ILE A 40 10.42 -41.64 10.25
C ILE A 40 11.54 -42.66 10.43
N LYS A 41 11.71 -43.22 11.64
CA LYS A 41 12.71 -44.25 11.91
C LYS A 41 12.48 -45.49 11.03
N ALA A 42 11.25 -45.98 10.97
CA ALA A 42 10.88 -47.12 10.12
C ALA A 42 11.10 -46.82 8.62
N SER A 43 10.88 -45.58 8.18
CA SER A 43 11.11 -45.18 6.78
C SER A 43 12.59 -45.14 6.42
N LEU A 44 13.43 -44.61 7.32
CA LEU A 44 14.89 -44.61 7.15
C LEU A 44 15.44 -46.05 7.09
N GLU A 45 14.99 -46.93 7.99
CA GLU A 45 15.38 -48.33 8.02
C GLU A 45 14.95 -49.06 6.73
N ARG A 46 13.67 -48.93 6.35
CA ARG A 46 13.12 -49.56 5.14
C ARG A 46 13.82 -49.09 3.87
N LEU A 47 14.18 -47.81 3.77
CA LEU A 47 14.85 -47.24 2.60
C LEU A 47 16.37 -47.34 2.67
N SER A 48 16.93 -47.91 3.75
CA SER A 48 18.38 -47.97 3.99
C SER A 48 19.05 -46.59 3.90
N LEU A 49 18.42 -45.58 4.49
CA LEU A 49 18.88 -44.19 4.50
C LEU A 49 19.38 -43.78 5.89
N THR A 50 20.42 -42.95 5.93
CA THR A 50 20.92 -42.32 7.16
C THR A 50 20.73 -40.82 7.09
N GLN A 51 20.29 -40.21 8.18
CA GLN A 51 20.21 -38.76 8.28
C GLN A 51 21.61 -38.15 8.20
N MET A 52 21.72 -36.98 7.56
CA MET A 52 22.96 -36.23 7.55
C MET A 52 23.32 -35.74 8.96
N ALA A 53 24.62 -35.68 9.26
CA ALA A 53 25.12 -35.18 10.53
C ALA A 53 24.92 -33.67 10.70
N THR A 54 24.79 -32.93 9.59
CA THR A 54 24.67 -31.47 9.59
C THR A 54 23.28 -31.04 9.14
N ALA A 55 22.69 -30.11 9.88
CA ALA A 55 21.41 -29.52 9.52
C ALA A 55 21.54 -28.68 8.23
N VAL A 56 20.62 -28.88 7.31
CA VAL A 56 20.56 -28.14 6.04
C VAL A 56 19.27 -27.33 6.00
N PRO A 57 19.34 -25.99 5.82
CA PRO A 57 18.14 -25.17 5.67
C PRO A 57 17.19 -25.74 4.62
N ALA A 58 15.88 -25.72 4.90
CA ALA A 58 14.89 -26.33 4.02
C ALA A 58 14.89 -25.75 2.60
N HIS A 59 15.30 -24.50 2.39
CA HIS A 59 15.42 -23.86 1.08
C HIS A 59 16.87 -23.81 0.53
N GLY A 60 17.80 -24.50 1.18
CA GLY A 60 19.22 -24.55 0.79
C GLY A 60 19.88 -23.17 0.77
N SER A 61 20.84 -22.97 -0.13
CA SER A 61 21.62 -21.75 -0.30
C SER A 61 20.93 -20.64 -1.11
N LYS A 62 19.66 -20.83 -1.49
CA LYS A 62 18.92 -19.86 -2.31
C LYS A 62 18.78 -18.52 -1.56
N PRO A 63 19.22 -17.39 -2.14
CA PRO A 63 19.08 -16.08 -1.51
C PRO A 63 17.61 -15.67 -1.50
N LEU A 64 16.98 -15.70 -0.32
CA LEU A 64 15.58 -15.33 -0.11
C LEU A 64 15.47 -14.11 0.82
N LYS A 65 14.49 -13.25 0.56
CA LYS A 65 14.14 -12.14 1.46
C LYS A 65 13.56 -12.69 2.77
N SER A 66 13.76 -11.99 3.89
CA SER A 66 13.27 -12.42 5.22
C SER A 66 11.78 -12.81 5.22
N ASN A 67 10.91 -12.00 4.60
CA ASN A 67 9.48 -12.32 4.51
C ASN A 67 9.21 -13.60 3.70
N SER A 68 9.98 -13.86 2.64
CA SER A 68 9.87 -15.09 1.85
C SER A 68 10.28 -16.31 2.68
N ILE A 69 11.32 -16.19 3.50
CA ILE A 69 11.73 -17.25 4.43
C ILE A 69 10.60 -17.54 5.43
N THR A 70 10.00 -16.51 6.04
CA THR A 70 8.86 -16.67 6.96
C THR A 70 7.66 -17.32 6.28
N THR A 71 7.32 -16.89 5.06
CA THR A 71 6.23 -17.50 4.27
C THR A 71 6.54 -18.96 3.94
N TYR A 72 7.76 -19.27 3.51
CA TYR A 72 8.14 -20.65 3.19
C TYR A 72 8.08 -21.55 4.42
N LYS A 73 8.64 -21.10 5.55
CA LYS A 73 8.56 -21.81 6.84
C LYS A 73 7.12 -22.11 7.23
N LYS A 74 6.20 -21.16 7.06
CA LYS A 74 4.76 -21.38 7.31
C LYS A 74 4.20 -22.52 6.45
N HIS A 75 4.50 -22.55 5.16
CA HIS A 75 4.03 -23.63 4.26
C HIS A 75 4.69 -24.98 4.60
N ILE A 76 5.99 -24.98 4.85
CA ILE A 76 6.76 -26.19 5.22
C ILE A 76 6.22 -26.79 6.52
N ASN A 77 5.99 -25.97 7.55
CA ASN A 77 5.40 -26.43 8.82
C ASN A 77 3.99 -26.97 8.62
N GLY A 78 3.20 -26.34 7.75
CA GLY A 78 1.87 -26.85 7.36
C GLY A 78 1.94 -28.23 6.71
N LEU A 79 2.92 -28.46 5.84
CA LEU A 79 3.12 -29.78 5.22
C LEU A 79 3.67 -30.81 6.21
N ARG A 80 4.60 -30.43 7.09
CA ARG A 80 5.07 -31.33 8.17
C ARG A 80 3.88 -31.80 9.01
N TYR A 81 2.98 -30.89 9.37
CA TYR A 81 1.74 -31.22 10.08
C TYR A 81 0.85 -32.19 9.28
N MET A 82 0.64 -31.93 7.98
CA MET A 82 -0.17 -32.81 7.13
C MET A 82 0.45 -34.21 6.99
N CYS A 83 1.76 -34.31 6.78
CA CYS A 83 2.43 -35.60 6.70
C CYS A 83 2.36 -36.37 8.02
N ALA A 84 2.44 -35.67 9.17
CA ALA A 84 2.28 -36.31 10.48
C ALA A 84 0.85 -36.82 10.70
N LEU A 85 -0.15 -36.06 10.23
CA LEU A 85 -1.55 -36.44 10.30
C LEU A 85 -1.86 -37.67 9.45
N LEU A 86 -1.36 -37.70 8.21
CA LEU A 86 -1.64 -38.77 7.23
C LEU A 86 -0.73 -40.01 7.36
N GLY A 87 0.31 -39.96 8.19
CA GLY A 87 1.32 -41.03 8.24
C GLY A 87 2.24 -41.10 7.01
N ASP A 88 2.35 -40.02 6.22
CA ASP A 88 3.25 -39.97 5.05
C ASP A 88 4.69 -39.63 5.48
N HIS A 89 5.31 -40.57 6.18
CA HIS A 89 6.63 -40.43 6.78
C HIS A 89 7.75 -40.34 5.74
N ASP A 90 7.59 -40.95 4.57
CA ASP A 90 8.55 -40.84 3.46
C ASP A 90 8.65 -39.39 2.96
N SER A 91 7.51 -38.71 2.79
CA SER A 91 7.52 -37.28 2.42
C SER A 91 8.10 -36.39 3.52
N GLN A 92 8.07 -36.83 4.79
CA GLN A 92 8.69 -36.07 5.87
C GLN A 92 10.21 -36.02 5.77
N LEU A 93 10.85 -37.06 5.21
CA LEU A 93 12.31 -37.09 5.07
C LEU A 93 12.84 -35.87 4.29
N MET A 94 12.10 -35.42 3.29
CA MET A 94 12.38 -34.20 2.50
C MET A 94 12.34 -32.92 3.36
N LEU A 95 11.48 -32.93 4.38
CA LEU A 95 11.20 -31.77 5.23
C LEU A 95 12.02 -31.76 6.51
N LEU A 96 12.90 -32.73 6.80
CA LEU A 96 13.71 -32.75 8.02
C LEU A 96 14.75 -31.63 8.04
N ASP A 97 15.14 -31.23 9.26
CA ASP A 97 16.29 -30.33 9.47
C ASP A 97 17.60 -31.05 9.12
N ASN A 98 17.69 -32.33 9.45
CA ASN A 98 18.75 -33.28 9.05
C ASN A 98 18.18 -34.28 8.03
N PRO A 99 18.01 -33.91 6.76
CA PRO A 99 17.53 -34.84 5.73
C PRO A 99 18.57 -35.95 5.47
N PRO A 100 18.20 -37.11 4.93
CA PRO A 100 19.18 -38.01 4.29
C PRO A 100 19.76 -37.36 3.02
N ALA A 101 20.88 -37.86 2.51
CA ALA A 101 21.58 -37.25 1.37
C ALA A 101 20.72 -37.18 0.07
N CYS A 102 19.93 -38.22 -0.19
CA CYS A 102 19.00 -38.30 -1.33
C CYS A 102 17.61 -38.72 -0.82
N PRO A 103 16.84 -37.82 -0.19
CA PRO A 103 15.54 -38.17 0.35
C PRO A 103 14.57 -38.52 -0.79
N PRO A 104 13.65 -39.49 -0.58
CA PRO A 104 12.59 -39.73 -1.55
C PRO A 104 11.73 -38.47 -1.73
N SER A 105 11.27 -38.24 -2.95
CA SER A 105 10.42 -37.09 -3.26
C SER A 105 9.08 -37.16 -2.53
N MET A 106 8.50 -36.00 -2.25
CA MET A 106 7.21 -35.95 -1.56
C MET A 106 6.10 -36.56 -2.43
N ASN A 107 5.14 -37.21 -1.78
CA ASN A 107 3.95 -37.75 -2.43
C ASN A 107 3.10 -36.61 -3.00
N LYS A 108 2.79 -36.68 -4.29
CA LYS A 108 1.86 -35.77 -4.97
C LYS A 108 0.49 -35.72 -4.29
N ASP A 109 -0.03 -36.84 -3.79
CA ASP A 109 -1.37 -36.92 -3.20
C ASP A 109 -1.43 -36.20 -1.87
N THR A 110 -0.35 -36.24 -1.08
CA THR A 110 -0.24 -35.47 0.16
C THR A 110 -0.29 -33.97 -0.12
N ILE A 111 0.33 -33.51 -1.21
CA ILE A 111 0.26 -32.11 -1.64
C ILE A 111 -1.16 -31.74 -2.10
N VAL A 112 -1.81 -32.59 -2.90
CA VAL A 112 -3.21 -32.38 -3.35
C VAL A 112 -4.16 -32.33 -2.15
N LYS A 113 -4.04 -33.26 -1.21
CA LYS A 113 -4.81 -33.30 0.04
C LYS A 113 -4.56 -32.04 0.87
N PHE A 114 -3.31 -31.58 0.98
CA PHE A 114 -3.01 -30.34 1.72
C PHE A 114 -3.60 -29.09 1.06
N ILE A 115 -3.55 -28.99 -0.27
CA ILE A 115 -4.19 -27.87 -0.99
C ILE A 115 -5.69 -27.86 -0.67
N THR A 116 -6.36 -29.01 -0.78
CA THR A 116 -7.79 -29.16 -0.49
C THR A 116 -8.10 -28.81 0.97
N PHE A 117 -7.33 -29.37 1.91
CA PHE A 117 -7.41 -29.09 3.35
C PHE A 117 -7.34 -27.59 3.69
N LYS A 118 -6.62 -26.78 2.89
CA LYS A 118 -6.51 -25.32 3.08
C LYS A 118 -7.51 -24.50 2.27
N ARG A 119 -8.01 -25.02 1.16
CA ARG A 119 -8.87 -24.29 0.20
C ARG A 119 -10.35 -24.50 0.45
N GLU A 120 -10.74 -25.68 0.90
CA GLU A 120 -12.13 -25.98 1.23
C GLU A 120 -12.55 -25.31 2.55
N GLU A 121 -13.85 -25.25 2.78
CA GLU A 121 -14.42 -24.62 3.96
C GLU A 121 -13.92 -25.28 5.26
N ALA A 122 -13.69 -24.46 6.28
CA ALA A 122 -13.23 -24.95 7.56
C ALA A 122 -14.31 -25.83 8.22
N GLY A 123 -13.94 -27.06 8.60
CA GLY A 123 -14.83 -28.01 9.26
C GLY A 123 -15.55 -28.99 8.33
N THR A 124 -15.40 -28.90 7.02
CA THR A 124 -15.92 -29.92 6.10
C THR A 124 -15.00 -31.15 6.08
N PRO A 125 -15.50 -32.37 5.81
CA PRO A 125 -14.64 -33.53 5.62
C PRO A 125 -13.63 -33.32 4.49
N LEU A 126 -12.39 -33.74 4.70
CA LEU A 126 -11.38 -33.78 3.64
C LEU A 126 -11.63 -35.03 2.79
N VAL A 127 -11.92 -34.83 1.50
CA VAL A 127 -12.21 -35.92 0.56
C VAL A 127 -11.13 -35.97 -0.52
N HIS A 128 -10.70 -37.17 -0.90
CA HIS A 128 -9.78 -37.40 -2.01
C HIS A 128 -10.25 -38.60 -2.83
N ASN A 129 -10.41 -38.43 -4.14
CA ASN A 129 -10.98 -39.44 -5.04
C ASN A 129 -12.33 -39.99 -4.55
N ASN A 130 -13.20 -39.09 -4.05
CA ASN A 130 -14.51 -39.38 -3.46
C ASN A 130 -14.50 -40.19 -2.15
N GLU A 131 -13.33 -40.47 -1.58
CA GLU A 131 -13.21 -41.16 -0.30
C GLU A 131 -12.81 -40.19 0.83
N PRO A 132 -13.38 -40.36 2.05
CA PRO A 132 -12.93 -39.63 3.23
C PRO A 132 -11.46 -39.91 3.52
N VAL A 133 -10.69 -38.84 3.74
CA VAL A 133 -9.30 -38.98 4.18
C VAL A 133 -9.27 -39.22 5.68
N LEU A 134 -8.69 -40.34 6.09
CA LEU A 134 -8.45 -40.67 7.49
C LEU A 134 -7.04 -40.29 7.91
N ASP A 135 -6.86 -40.02 9.20
CA ASP A 135 -5.55 -39.84 9.80
C ASP A 135 -4.87 -41.18 10.14
N VAL A 136 -3.65 -41.12 10.66
CA VAL A 136 -2.85 -42.30 11.02
C VAL A 136 -3.50 -43.19 12.09
N PHE A 137 -4.50 -42.69 12.82
CA PHE A 137 -5.26 -43.44 13.84
C PHE A 137 -6.64 -43.87 13.34
N GLY A 138 -6.99 -43.59 12.09
CA GLY A 138 -8.28 -43.90 11.50
C GLY A 138 -9.37 -42.85 11.75
N ASP A 139 -9.04 -41.71 12.37
CA ASP A 139 -10.00 -40.63 12.60
C ASP A 139 -10.22 -39.83 11.29
N PRO A 140 -11.45 -39.42 10.94
CA PRO A 140 -11.70 -38.56 9.78
C PRO A 140 -10.97 -37.21 9.89
N VAL A 141 -10.32 -36.80 8.80
CA VAL A 141 -9.67 -35.49 8.69
C VAL A 141 -10.67 -34.46 8.17
N TYR A 142 -10.71 -33.30 8.82
CA TYR A 142 -11.53 -32.17 8.41
C TYR A 142 -10.68 -31.03 7.85
N CYS A 143 -11.19 -30.36 6.82
CA CYS A 143 -10.57 -29.20 6.21
C CYS A 143 -10.38 -28.06 7.23
N GLN A 144 -9.21 -27.43 7.20
CA GLN A 144 -8.91 -26.27 8.03
C GLN A 144 -9.32 -24.96 7.36
N GLY A 145 -9.38 -24.94 6.02
CA GLY A 145 -9.66 -23.76 5.22
C GLY A 145 -8.67 -22.62 5.44
N GLY A 146 -9.12 -21.39 5.14
CA GLY A 146 -8.37 -20.16 5.38
C GLY A 146 -7.40 -19.73 4.28
N TRP A 147 -7.36 -20.42 3.13
CA TRP A 147 -6.73 -19.91 1.90
C TRP A 147 -7.79 -19.45 0.91
N ASN A 148 -8.37 -18.28 1.16
CA ASN A 148 -9.31 -17.68 0.20
C ASN A 148 -8.59 -17.19 -1.07
N ASP A 149 -7.39 -16.60 -0.90
CA ASP A 149 -6.53 -16.18 -2.01
C ASP A 149 -5.92 -17.39 -2.74
N PRO A 150 -6.18 -17.58 -4.07
CA PRO A 150 -5.58 -18.66 -4.85
C PRO A 150 -4.05 -18.60 -4.90
N ASN A 151 -3.42 -17.44 -4.66
CA ASN A 151 -1.97 -17.33 -4.58
C ASN A 151 -1.37 -18.12 -3.41
N GLY A 152 -2.15 -18.48 -2.39
CA GLY A 152 -1.68 -19.35 -1.31
C GLY A 152 -1.14 -20.70 -1.83
N VAL A 153 -1.78 -21.24 -2.88
CA VAL A 153 -1.34 -22.47 -3.56
C VAL A 153 -0.04 -22.23 -4.33
N ALA A 154 0.05 -21.12 -5.06
CA ALA A 154 1.28 -20.76 -5.80
C ALA A 154 2.48 -20.58 -4.86
N GLN A 155 2.28 -19.93 -3.71
CA GLN A 155 3.32 -19.74 -2.69
C GLN A 155 3.78 -21.08 -2.11
N LEU A 156 2.84 -21.99 -1.81
CA LEU A 156 3.15 -23.35 -1.38
C LEU A 156 4.04 -24.08 -2.40
N LEU A 157 3.61 -24.14 -3.67
CA LEU A 157 4.33 -24.89 -4.70
C LEU A 157 5.72 -24.30 -4.96
N THR A 158 5.87 -22.98 -4.84
CA THR A 158 7.18 -22.31 -4.94
C THR A 158 8.09 -22.68 -3.76
N ALA A 159 7.53 -22.73 -2.54
CA ALA A 159 8.26 -23.17 -1.35
C ALA A 159 8.72 -24.63 -1.49
N LEU A 160 7.81 -25.54 -1.86
CA LEU A 160 8.14 -26.96 -2.04
C LEU A 160 9.13 -27.21 -3.17
N THR A 161 9.03 -26.48 -4.30
CA THR A 161 10.03 -26.56 -5.37
C THR A 161 11.41 -26.15 -4.85
N SER A 162 11.48 -25.08 -4.04
CA SER A 162 12.76 -24.65 -3.45
C SER A 162 13.30 -25.68 -2.45
N VAL A 163 12.43 -26.42 -1.74
CA VAL A 163 12.85 -27.54 -0.89
C VAL A 163 13.43 -28.68 -1.71
N HIS A 164 12.73 -29.14 -2.76
CA HIS A 164 13.21 -30.25 -3.59
C HIS A 164 14.56 -29.90 -4.27
N GLN A 165 14.70 -28.66 -4.78
CA GLN A 165 15.97 -28.18 -5.34
C GLN A 165 17.11 -28.18 -4.30
N ALA A 166 16.81 -27.77 -3.06
CA ALA A 166 17.79 -27.79 -1.97
C ALA A 166 18.18 -29.20 -1.50
N ARG A 167 17.48 -30.23 -1.97
CA ARG A 167 17.68 -31.64 -1.64
C ARG A 167 18.12 -32.47 -2.85
N GLY A 168 18.65 -31.81 -3.88
CA GLY A 168 19.28 -32.46 -5.04
C GLY A 168 18.35 -32.87 -6.16
N VAL A 169 17.06 -32.50 -6.11
CA VAL A 169 16.13 -32.74 -7.23
C VAL A 169 16.35 -31.69 -8.31
N GLU A 170 16.68 -32.15 -9.51
CA GLU A 170 16.92 -31.25 -10.64
C GLU A 170 15.61 -30.58 -11.11
N GLU A 171 15.72 -29.37 -11.67
CA GLU A 171 14.55 -28.59 -12.07
C GLU A 171 13.66 -29.34 -13.06
N ASN A 172 14.25 -30.09 -13.99
CA ASN A 172 13.56 -30.80 -15.07
C ASN A 172 13.35 -32.30 -14.82
N GLU A 173 13.68 -32.81 -13.63
CA GLU A 173 13.47 -34.22 -13.31
C GLU A 173 11.96 -34.53 -13.22
N PRO A 174 11.44 -35.45 -14.06
CA PRO A 174 10.02 -35.79 -14.06
C PRO A 174 9.66 -36.54 -12.78
N TYR A 175 8.51 -36.19 -12.19
CA TYR A 175 8.02 -36.91 -11.02
C TYR A 175 7.61 -38.34 -11.38
N CYS A 176 8.01 -39.31 -10.56
CA CYS A 176 7.53 -40.68 -10.66
C CYS A 176 7.27 -41.33 -9.29
N ASP A 177 6.21 -42.13 -9.23
CA ASP A 177 5.89 -43.00 -8.10
C ASP A 177 6.75 -44.28 -8.13
N PRO A 178 6.88 -45.00 -6.99
CA PRO A 178 7.55 -46.29 -6.94
C PRO A 178 6.80 -47.31 -7.82
N CYS A 179 7.53 -48.25 -8.40
CA CYS A 179 6.99 -49.35 -9.19
C CYS A 179 7.11 -50.66 -8.41
N ASN A 180 5.97 -51.29 -8.11
CA ASN A 180 5.92 -52.55 -7.35
C ASN A 180 6.75 -53.64 -8.02
N THR A 181 6.68 -53.77 -9.35
CA THR A 181 7.50 -54.74 -10.11
C THR A 181 9.00 -54.46 -9.98
N CYS A 182 9.43 -53.18 -10.00
CA CYS A 182 10.83 -52.84 -9.74
C CYS A 182 11.25 -53.22 -8.32
N ILE A 183 10.39 -53.00 -7.34
CA ILE A 183 10.67 -53.32 -5.92
C ILE A 183 10.76 -54.84 -5.72
N GLU A 184 9.89 -55.62 -6.35
CA GLU A 184 9.92 -57.09 -6.28
C GLU A 184 11.17 -57.67 -6.95
N LEU A 185 11.54 -57.15 -8.12
CA LEU A 185 12.77 -57.54 -8.82
C LEU A 185 14.02 -57.20 -8.00
N ASP A 186 14.07 -56.03 -7.37
CA ASP A 186 15.18 -55.62 -6.50
C ASP A 186 15.32 -56.55 -5.28
N LYS A 187 14.19 -56.98 -4.67
CA LYS A 187 14.18 -57.98 -3.60
C LYS A 187 14.70 -59.35 -4.06
N GLN A 188 14.54 -59.68 -5.34
CA GLN A 188 15.06 -60.91 -5.96
C GLN A 188 16.53 -60.75 -6.42
N GLY A 189 17.13 -59.57 -6.25
CA GLY A 189 18.51 -59.28 -6.63
C GLY A 189 18.68 -58.67 -8.04
N ASP A 190 17.60 -58.49 -8.81
CA ASP A 190 17.62 -57.83 -10.11
C ASP A 190 17.51 -56.29 -9.94
N ARG A 191 18.67 -55.63 -10.02
CA ARG A 191 18.81 -54.18 -9.81
C ARG A 191 18.49 -53.34 -11.05
N PHE A 192 18.11 -53.95 -12.17
CA PHE A 192 17.87 -53.21 -13.42
C PHE A 192 16.42 -52.72 -13.53
N GLY A 193 15.51 -53.22 -12.68
CA GLY A 193 14.08 -52.87 -12.69
C GLY A 193 13.29 -53.55 -13.80
N CYS A 194 11.97 -53.29 -13.89
CA CYS A 194 11.12 -53.92 -14.89
C CYS A 194 11.31 -53.33 -16.29
N ASP A 195 10.95 -54.09 -17.34
CA ASP A 195 11.17 -53.67 -18.74
C ASP A 195 10.51 -52.34 -19.10
N SER A 196 9.33 -52.06 -18.51
CA SER A 196 8.63 -50.78 -18.69
C SER A 196 9.35 -49.57 -18.08
N CYS A 197 10.17 -49.80 -17.03
CA CYS A 197 10.96 -48.76 -16.39
C CYS A 197 12.39 -48.68 -16.94
N ARG A 198 12.97 -49.80 -17.40
CA ARG A 198 14.30 -49.87 -18.04
C ARG A 198 14.42 -48.90 -19.21
N GLY A 199 13.42 -48.85 -20.09
CA GLY A 199 13.37 -47.90 -21.22
C GLY A 199 13.31 -46.41 -20.83
N ARG A 200 13.20 -46.08 -19.54
CA ARG A 200 13.17 -44.70 -19.00
C ARG A 200 14.36 -44.38 -18.11
N GLY A 201 15.37 -45.26 -18.03
CA GLY A 201 16.70 -44.95 -17.52
C GLY A 201 17.09 -45.60 -16.19
N PHE A 202 16.16 -45.90 -15.26
CA PHE A 202 16.49 -46.43 -13.92
C PHE A 202 15.33 -47.23 -13.27
N PRO A 203 15.61 -48.18 -12.35
CA PRO A 203 14.58 -48.82 -11.52
C PRO A 203 13.88 -47.81 -10.62
N ARG A 204 12.55 -47.92 -10.51
CA ARG A 204 11.71 -47.00 -9.71
C ARG A 204 11.40 -47.58 -8.33
N LEU A 205 12.38 -47.55 -7.44
CA LEU A 205 12.26 -48.14 -6.09
C LEU A 205 11.60 -47.18 -5.08
N TRP A 206 11.70 -45.88 -5.32
CA TRP A 206 11.09 -44.83 -4.49
C TRP A 206 10.70 -43.63 -5.34
N ARG A 207 9.97 -42.68 -4.73
CA ARG A 207 9.52 -41.45 -5.38
C ARG A 207 10.70 -40.57 -5.79
N ARG A 208 10.68 -40.05 -7.01
CA ARG A 208 11.69 -39.12 -7.55
C ARG A 208 11.07 -37.94 -8.28
N GLY A 209 11.86 -36.92 -8.57
CA GLY A 209 11.46 -35.71 -9.30
C GLY A 209 10.57 -34.75 -8.49
N ASN A 210 10.28 -33.58 -9.06
CA ASN A 210 9.50 -32.56 -8.35
C ASN A 210 7.98 -32.82 -8.47
N PRO A 211 7.27 -33.17 -7.37
CA PRO A 211 5.84 -33.45 -7.40
C PRO A 211 4.99 -32.23 -7.77
N CYS A 212 5.50 -31.01 -7.58
CA CYS A 212 4.80 -29.79 -7.98
C CYS A 212 4.60 -29.69 -9.50
N ARG A 213 5.38 -30.44 -10.29
CA ARG A 213 5.26 -30.50 -11.75
C ARG A 213 4.28 -31.58 -12.23
N ASN A 214 3.85 -32.48 -11.35
CA ASN A 214 2.93 -33.56 -11.65
C ASN A 214 1.56 -33.01 -12.09
N ILE A 215 0.89 -33.73 -13.00
CA ILE A 215 -0.39 -33.33 -13.58
C ILE A 215 -1.49 -33.19 -12.53
N ASP A 216 -1.51 -34.04 -11.50
CA ASP A 216 -2.55 -34.03 -10.44
C ASP A 216 -2.45 -32.77 -9.58
N VAL A 217 -1.22 -32.35 -9.25
CA VAL A 217 -0.96 -31.11 -8.50
C VAL A 217 -1.28 -29.89 -9.36
N LYS A 218 -0.89 -29.89 -10.64
CA LYS A 218 -1.22 -28.81 -11.59
C LYS A 218 -2.73 -28.67 -11.80
N ASN A 219 -3.42 -29.78 -11.98
CA ASN A 219 -4.88 -29.81 -12.13
C ASN A 219 -5.57 -29.34 -10.86
N THR A 220 -5.05 -29.70 -9.69
CA THR A 220 -5.55 -29.21 -8.40
C THR A 220 -5.36 -27.71 -8.24
N MET A 221 -4.19 -27.16 -8.62
CA MET A 221 -3.97 -25.71 -8.65
C MET A 221 -4.94 -25.03 -9.63
N ALA A 222 -5.09 -25.54 -10.85
CA ALA A 222 -5.98 -24.99 -11.84
C ALA A 222 -7.46 -25.03 -11.39
N ARG A 223 -7.89 -26.12 -10.75
CA ARG A 223 -9.22 -26.23 -10.13
C ARG A 223 -9.37 -25.23 -8.98
N SER A 224 -8.38 -25.12 -8.11
CA SER A 224 -8.36 -24.16 -7.01
C SER A 224 -8.52 -22.71 -7.51
N THR A 225 -7.82 -22.34 -8.60
CA THR A 225 -7.96 -21.04 -9.25
C THR A 225 -9.35 -20.84 -9.87
N ARG A 226 -9.90 -21.85 -10.55
CA ARG A 226 -11.26 -21.79 -11.11
C ARG A 226 -12.34 -21.64 -10.03
N ASN A 227 -12.24 -22.40 -8.94
CA ASN A 227 -13.14 -22.28 -7.79
C ASN A 227 -13.03 -20.89 -7.13
N ALA A 228 -11.91 -20.18 -7.34
CA ALA A 228 -11.71 -18.81 -6.91
C ALA A 228 -12.22 -17.76 -7.90
N ALA A 229 -13.00 -18.11 -8.94
CA ALA A 229 -13.42 -17.15 -9.96
C ALA A 229 -14.17 -15.93 -9.38
N GLY A 230 -14.90 -16.12 -8.27
CA GLY A 230 -15.56 -15.05 -7.52
C GLY A 230 -14.67 -14.33 -6.51
N TYR A 231 -13.44 -14.80 -6.26
CA TYR A 231 -12.54 -14.19 -5.29
C TYR A 231 -12.12 -12.80 -5.76
N ARG A 232 -12.44 -11.79 -4.95
CA ARG A 232 -11.95 -10.43 -5.11
C ARG A 232 -10.98 -10.14 -3.98
N ALA A 233 -9.73 -9.85 -4.32
CA ALA A 233 -8.78 -9.35 -3.34
C ALA A 233 -9.29 -8.00 -2.84
N LEU A 234 -9.79 -7.96 -1.61
CA LEU A 234 -10.06 -6.69 -0.92
C LEU A 234 -8.69 -6.09 -0.58
N GLY A 235 -8.28 -5.10 -1.37
CA GLY A 235 -7.10 -4.29 -1.04
C GLY A 235 -7.42 -3.38 0.14
N ASP A 236 -6.38 -2.89 0.83
CA ASP A 236 -6.59 -1.96 1.94
C ASP A 236 -7.42 -0.73 1.50
N SER A 237 -8.15 -0.15 2.43
CA SER A 237 -9.01 0.99 2.20
C SER A 237 -8.24 2.31 2.38
N PRO A 238 -8.34 3.29 1.46
CA PRO A 238 -7.88 4.66 1.72
C PRO A 238 -8.80 5.33 2.73
N LEU A 239 -8.30 6.35 3.43
CA LEU A 239 -9.10 7.23 4.29
C LEU A 239 -9.49 8.49 3.49
N THR A 240 -10.75 8.85 3.53
CA THR A 240 -11.24 10.13 3.01
C THR A 240 -10.83 11.29 3.92
N PRO A 241 -10.82 12.55 3.44
CA PRO A 241 -10.53 13.71 4.28
C PRO A 241 -11.43 13.80 5.51
N GLN A 242 -12.74 13.55 5.37
CA GLN A 242 -13.66 13.57 6.50
C GLN A 242 -13.36 12.47 7.52
N GLU A 243 -13.06 11.25 7.07
CA GLU A 243 -12.65 10.17 7.98
C GLU A 243 -11.34 10.49 8.70
N LEU A 244 -10.39 11.17 8.04
CA LEU A 244 -9.17 11.65 8.69
C LEU A 244 -9.49 12.66 9.80
N LEU A 245 -10.44 13.57 9.59
CA LEU A 245 -10.87 14.52 10.63
C LEU A 245 -11.57 13.83 11.80
N ASN A 246 -12.40 12.83 11.53
CA ASN A 246 -13.04 12.01 12.57
C ASN A 246 -11.99 11.26 13.40
N ILE A 247 -10.98 10.69 12.72
CA ILE A 247 -9.84 10.03 13.38
C ILE A 247 -9.04 11.04 14.21
N ARG A 248 -8.78 12.24 13.68
CA ARG A 248 -8.10 13.31 14.43
C ARG A 248 -8.82 13.59 15.73
N GLN A 249 -10.14 13.82 15.69
CA GLN A 249 -10.92 14.14 16.88
C GLN A 249 -10.81 13.03 17.95
N HIS A 250 -10.90 11.77 17.54
CA HIS A 250 -10.74 10.62 18.43
C HIS A 250 -9.33 10.52 19.02
N LEU A 251 -8.29 10.70 18.19
CA LEU A 251 -6.90 10.54 18.62
C LEU A 251 -6.42 11.69 19.51
N LEU A 252 -6.86 12.92 19.27
CA LEU A 252 -6.49 14.06 20.12
C LEU A 252 -6.99 13.90 21.57
N GLY A 253 -8.11 13.20 21.78
CA GLY A 253 -8.62 12.84 23.11
C GLY A 253 -7.76 11.81 23.86
N LYS A 254 -6.81 11.13 23.19
CA LYS A 254 -5.94 10.09 23.81
C LYS A 254 -4.58 10.62 24.28
N GLY A 255 -4.42 11.95 24.34
CA GLY A 255 -3.16 12.58 24.78
C GLY A 255 -1.99 12.32 23.84
N LEU A 256 -0.77 12.24 24.39
CA LEU A 256 0.47 12.24 23.59
C LEU A 256 0.59 10.99 22.68
N ALA A 257 0.15 9.83 23.15
CA ALA A 257 0.15 8.60 22.35
C ALA A 257 -0.79 8.70 21.15
N GLY A 258 -1.98 9.30 21.32
CA GLY A 258 -2.89 9.57 20.22
C GLY A 258 -2.33 10.60 19.23
N PHE A 259 -1.65 11.63 19.74
CA PHE A 259 -0.98 12.62 18.89
C PHE A 259 0.17 12.01 18.07
N GLN A 260 0.93 11.07 18.64
CA GLN A 260 1.93 10.29 17.92
C GLN A 260 1.29 9.55 16.74
N GLU A 261 0.21 8.79 17.00
CA GLU A 261 -0.50 8.01 15.99
C GLU A 261 -1.08 8.92 14.88
N TRP A 262 -1.67 10.06 15.25
CA TRP A 262 -2.18 11.05 14.30
C TRP A 262 -1.08 11.60 13.40
N THR A 263 0.05 11.98 14.00
CA THR A 263 1.21 12.52 13.27
C THR A 263 1.77 11.48 12.31
N MET A 264 1.87 10.22 12.74
CA MET A 264 2.31 9.10 11.89
C MET A 264 1.36 8.89 10.70
N LEU A 265 0.04 8.95 10.93
CA LEU A 265 -0.96 8.79 9.88
C LEU A 265 -0.84 9.87 8.80
N LEU A 266 -0.64 11.13 9.21
CA LEU A 266 -0.39 12.25 8.30
C LEU A 266 0.92 12.08 7.55
N CYS A 267 2.03 11.86 8.25
CA CYS A 267 3.34 11.66 7.63
C CYS A 267 3.31 10.51 6.62
N GLY A 268 2.70 9.38 6.97
CA GLY A 268 2.56 8.24 6.08
C GLY A 268 1.72 8.52 4.84
N SER A 269 0.62 9.24 5.01
CA SER A 269 -0.28 9.54 3.90
C SER A 269 0.34 10.53 2.91
N PHE A 270 0.85 11.67 3.39
CA PHE A 270 1.41 12.72 2.52
C PHE A 270 2.78 12.37 1.93
N MET A 271 3.55 11.45 2.55
CA MET A 271 4.83 10.98 2.02
C MET A 271 4.71 9.66 1.22
N PHE A 272 3.48 9.17 1.03
CA PHE A 272 3.16 7.90 0.38
C PHE A 272 3.90 6.69 0.98
N CYS A 273 4.19 6.74 2.27
CA CYS A 273 4.93 5.69 2.96
C CYS A 273 4.03 4.49 3.29
N ARG A 274 4.64 3.31 3.39
CA ARG A 274 4.08 2.16 4.10
C ARG A 274 4.38 2.29 5.59
N GLU A 275 3.67 1.55 6.43
CA GLU A 275 3.76 1.59 7.89
C GLU A 275 5.19 1.32 8.38
N PHE A 276 5.89 0.38 7.74
CA PHE A 276 7.27 0.07 8.12
C PHE A 276 8.24 1.22 7.81
N GLU A 277 8.00 1.99 6.75
CA GLU A 277 8.83 3.16 6.43
C GLU A 277 8.64 4.22 7.52
N ILE A 278 7.40 4.46 7.95
CA ILE A 278 7.07 5.42 9.03
C ILE A 278 7.62 4.98 10.39
N ALA A 279 7.53 3.69 10.72
CA ALA A 279 8.10 3.13 11.95
C ALA A 279 9.62 3.36 12.06
N GLU A 280 10.30 3.51 10.92
CA GLU A 280 11.75 3.70 10.83
C GLU A 280 12.17 5.17 10.68
N PHE A 281 11.25 6.12 10.73
CA PHE A 281 11.57 7.55 10.64
C PHE A 281 12.53 7.99 11.77
N LYS A 282 13.61 8.65 11.37
CA LYS A 282 14.70 9.10 12.25
C LYS A 282 15.07 10.55 11.95
N THR A 283 15.84 11.11 12.86
CA THR A 283 16.45 12.43 12.74
C THR A 283 17.73 12.37 11.89
N GLU A 284 18.54 11.33 12.05
CA GLU A 284 19.77 11.10 11.28
C GLU A 284 19.90 9.64 10.77
N PRO A 285 20.78 9.36 9.79
CA PRO A 285 21.12 8.00 9.41
C PRO A 285 21.77 7.25 10.59
N ILE A 286 21.40 5.98 10.78
CA ILE A 286 21.97 5.15 11.84
C ILE A 286 22.84 4.07 11.22
N GLN A 287 24.12 4.02 11.62
CA GLN A 287 25.03 2.93 11.23
C GLN A 287 24.73 1.67 12.04
N ARG A 288 24.48 0.55 11.35
CA ARG A 288 24.33 -0.77 11.97
C ARG A 288 25.31 -1.76 11.34
N GLY A 289 26.49 -1.89 11.96
CA GLY A 289 27.57 -2.70 11.39
C GLY A 289 27.98 -2.16 10.02
N ASN A 290 27.80 -2.98 8.97
CA ASN A 290 28.15 -2.61 7.59
C ASN A 290 26.99 -1.98 6.80
N THR A 291 25.81 -1.82 7.40
CA THR A 291 24.64 -1.24 6.74
C THR A 291 24.29 0.14 7.33
N ILE A 292 23.86 1.06 6.47
CA ILE A 292 23.31 2.36 6.88
C ILE A 292 21.80 2.27 6.80
N ASP A 293 21.14 2.52 7.92
CA ASP A 293 19.69 2.64 7.96
C ASP A 293 19.29 4.08 7.65
N TYR A 294 18.58 4.26 6.53
CA TYR A 294 18.00 5.53 6.11
C TYR A 294 16.61 5.74 6.75
N ASN A 295 15.74 6.50 6.07
CA ASN A 295 14.47 7.02 6.55
C ASN A 295 14.67 8.14 7.57
N CYS A 296 15.54 9.10 7.24
CA CYS A 296 15.93 10.18 8.14
C CYS A 296 15.71 11.56 7.51
N ILE A 297 15.77 12.61 8.34
CA ILE A 297 15.73 14.00 7.87
C ILE A 297 16.93 14.25 6.95
N ASN A 298 16.68 15.02 5.89
CA ASN A 298 17.69 15.47 4.95
C ASN A 298 17.69 16.99 4.89
N TRP A 299 18.64 17.59 5.61
CA TRP A 299 18.80 19.04 5.63
C TRP A 299 19.02 19.61 4.24
N ASP A 300 19.76 18.93 3.35
CA ASP A 300 20.10 19.47 2.02
C ASP A 300 18.93 19.82 1.10
N VAL A 301 17.75 19.27 1.39
CA VAL A 301 16.51 19.53 0.64
C VAL A 301 15.39 20.08 1.53
N THR A 302 15.69 20.42 2.79
CA THR A 302 14.80 21.19 3.65
C THR A 302 14.68 22.61 3.10
N VAL A 303 13.50 23.21 3.14
CA VAL A 303 13.23 24.50 2.52
C VAL A 303 12.79 25.49 3.58
N PHE A 304 13.46 26.64 3.61
CA PHE A 304 13.12 27.79 4.44
C PHE A 304 12.84 29.01 3.56
N SER A 305 11.87 29.80 3.98
CA SER A 305 11.59 31.09 3.35
C SER A 305 12.75 32.07 3.59
N PRO A 306 12.78 33.21 2.88
CA PRO A 306 13.75 34.28 3.14
C PRO A 306 13.69 34.86 4.57
N THR A 307 12.54 34.71 5.25
CA THR A 307 12.34 35.11 6.65
C THR A 307 12.84 34.06 7.65
N GLY A 308 13.47 32.97 7.18
CA GLY A 308 14.02 31.89 8.01
C GLY A 308 12.95 30.95 8.56
N GLU A 309 11.80 30.90 7.90
CA GLU A 309 10.56 30.28 8.33
C GLU A 309 10.40 28.95 7.57
N ILE A 310 10.09 27.83 8.24
CA ILE A 310 10.10 26.52 7.55
C ILE A 310 8.95 26.37 6.55
N GLU A 311 9.27 25.94 5.33
CA GLU A 311 8.31 25.70 4.22
C GLU A 311 8.21 24.21 3.86
N GLY A 312 9.29 23.46 4.03
CA GLY A 312 9.30 22.02 3.78
C GLY A 312 10.43 21.34 4.52
N LEU A 313 10.17 20.15 5.07
CA LEU A 313 11.21 19.34 5.72
C LEU A 313 11.68 18.23 4.79
N GLY A 314 12.98 18.18 4.51
CA GLY A 314 13.57 17.16 3.65
C GLY A 314 13.73 15.81 4.35
N PHE A 315 13.61 14.73 3.58
CA PHE A 315 13.86 13.36 4.03
C PHE A 315 14.63 12.55 2.98
N THR A 316 15.47 11.62 3.45
CA THR A 316 16.07 10.56 2.66
C THR A 316 15.42 9.24 3.02
N LEU A 317 14.63 8.67 2.11
CA LEU A 317 13.88 7.44 2.31
C LEU A 317 14.48 6.26 1.55
N LEU A 318 14.33 5.05 2.10
CA LEU A 318 14.64 3.79 1.43
C LEU A 318 13.48 2.81 1.65
N GLY A 319 12.51 2.83 0.75
CA GLY A 319 11.36 1.95 0.77
C GLY A 319 11.62 0.59 0.14
N LYS A 320 10.63 -0.31 0.25
CA LYS A 320 10.72 -1.72 -0.19
C LYS A 320 10.97 -1.88 -1.70
N ALA A 321 10.52 -0.93 -2.49
CA ALA A 321 10.65 -0.93 -3.95
C ALA A 321 11.86 -0.11 -4.43
N ASP A 322 12.50 0.63 -3.52
CA ASP A 322 13.59 1.53 -3.85
C ASP A 322 14.89 0.73 -3.94
N VAL A 323 15.63 0.95 -5.02
CA VAL A 323 16.94 0.30 -5.23
C VAL A 323 18.05 1.08 -4.51
N ARG A 324 17.81 2.37 -4.26
CA ARG A 324 18.73 3.32 -3.65
C ARG A 324 17.92 4.31 -2.81
N PRO A 325 18.54 4.99 -1.83
CA PRO A 325 17.85 6.05 -1.09
C PRO A 325 17.38 7.16 -2.04
N VAL A 326 16.21 7.72 -1.74
CA VAL A 326 15.56 8.77 -2.52
C VAL A 326 15.24 9.96 -1.64
N ASN A 327 15.36 11.16 -2.20
CA ASN A 327 15.13 12.40 -1.49
C ASN A 327 13.70 12.89 -1.74
N VAL A 328 13.03 13.32 -0.69
CA VAL A 328 11.66 13.82 -0.73
C VAL A 328 11.48 14.99 0.23
N ILE A 329 10.49 15.84 -0.02
CA ILE A 329 10.18 17.02 0.81
C ILE A 329 8.77 16.90 1.38
N MET A 330 8.64 17.00 2.69
CA MET A 330 7.37 17.14 3.39
C MET A 330 6.96 18.61 3.44
N TRP A 331 6.05 19.01 2.57
CA TRP A 331 5.63 20.41 2.44
C TRP A 331 4.73 20.89 3.58
N ARG A 332 4.84 22.18 3.89
CA ARG A 332 3.83 22.93 4.64
C ARG A 332 2.56 23.08 3.80
N ILE A 333 1.43 22.85 4.48
CA ILE A 333 0.07 22.96 3.97
C ILE A 333 -0.66 23.97 4.88
N ASP A 334 -0.96 25.16 4.35
CA ASP A 334 -1.61 26.24 5.10
C ASP A 334 -3.09 26.41 4.72
N ASP A 335 -3.50 25.93 3.53
CA ASP A 335 -4.88 25.88 3.06
C ASP A 335 -5.74 24.86 3.85
N PHE A 336 -5.11 23.83 4.39
CA PHE A 336 -5.78 22.84 5.24
C PHE A 336 -4.91 22.42 6.44
N PRO A 337 -4.74 23.30 7.43
CA PRO A 337 -3.70 23.15 8.44
C PRO A 337 -3.93 21.96 9.38
N MET A 338 -5.19 21.53 9.56
CA MET A 338 -5.55 20.32 10.31
C MET A 338 -4.98 19.03 9.71
N LEU A 339 -4.67 18.98 8.42
CA LEU A 339 -4.03 17.83 7.77
C LEU A 339 -2.57 18.08 7.41
N CYS A 340 -1.98 19.20 7.84
CA CYS A 340 -0.61 19.53 7.48
C CYS A 340 0.39 18.60 8.19
N PRO A 341 1.09 17.70 7.47
CA PRO A 341 1.98 16.72 8.09
C PRO A 341 3.18 17.41 8.75
N LEU A 342 3.71 18.47 8.15
CA LEU A 342 4.86 19.21 8.67
C LEU A 342 4.55 19.88 10.01
N LYS A 343 3.44 20.62 10.09
CA LYS A 343 3.05 21.32 11.34
C LYS A 343 2.86 20.33 12.49
N HIS A 344 2.19 19.21 12.22
CA HIS A 344 1.95 18.17 13.21
C HIS A 344 3.24 17.46 13.63
N LEU A 345 4.15 17.20 12.69
CA LEU A 345 5.45 16.60 13.00
C LEU A 345 6.30 17.52 13.87
N LEU A 346 6.36 18.82 13.57
CA LEU A 346 7.09 19.78 14.39
C LEU A 346 6.46 19.93 15.78
N ALA A 347 5.13 19.98 15.87
CA ALA A 347 4.42 19.94 17.14
C ALA A 347 4.74 18.68 17.96
N TRP A 348 4.78 17.51 17.32
CA TRP A 348 5.14 16.25 17.95
C TRP A 348 6.57 16.29 18.51
N ILE A 349 7.52 16.77 17.72
CA ILE A 349 8.93 16.90 18.10
C ILE A 349 9.08 17.84 19.29
N PHE A 350 8.37 18.97 19.28
CA PHE A 350 8.35 19.92 20.39
C PHE A 350 7.79 19.28 21.68
N LEU A 351 6.64 18.62 21.59
CA LEU A 351 5.98 17.99 22.75
C LEU A 351 6.82 16.85 23.35
N SER A 352 7.42 16.03 22.50
CA SER A 352 8.24 14.88 22.91
C SER A 352 9.66 15.25 23.34
N GLY A 353 10.17 16.42 22.95
CA GLY A 353 11.56 16.81 23.21
C GLY A 353 12.58 16.08 22.33
N ILE A 354 12.14 15.29 21.34
CA ILE A 354 13.05 14.46 20.53
C ILE A 354 13.98 15.36 19.71
N SER A 355 15.28 15.17 19.91
CA SER A 355 16.36 15.91 19.25
C SER A 355 17.23 15.03 18.36
N SER A 356 17.31 13.72 18.65
CA SER A 356 18.08 12.74 17.89
C SER A 356 17.49 11.32 18.03
N GLY A 357 17.92 10.38 17.18
CA GLY A 357 17.40 9.02 17.11
C GLY A 357 16.08 8.88 16.33
N TYR A 358 15.21 7.98 16.78
CA TYR A 358 13.90 7.74 16.14
C TYR A 358 12.92 8.89 16.37
N LEU A 359 12.13 9.21 15.34
CA LEU A 359 11.08 10.23 15.46
C LEU A 359 9.84 9.71 16.19
N PHE A 360 9.52 8.42 16.07
CA PHE A 360 8.34 7.82 16.69
C PHE A 360 8.74 6.69 17.66
N PRO A 361 8.68 6.91 18.98
CA PRO A 361 9.16 5.97 20.01
C PRO A 361 8.28 4.74 20.14
N SER A 362 8.88 3.64 20.62
CA SER A 362 8.16 2.48 21.14
C SER A 362 7.30 2.88 22.35
N LYS A 363 6.33 2.03 22.76
CA LYS A 363 5.49 2.33 23.93
C LYS A 363 6.33 2.58 25.19
N HIS A 364 7.31 1.71 25.43
CA HIS A 364 8.21 1.82 26.58
C HIS A 364 9.06 3.09 26.51
N GLU A 365 9.59 3.42 25.33
CA GLU A 365 10.38 4.63 25.15
C GLU A 365 9.54 5.91 25.31
N LEU A 366 8.27 5.89 24.87
CA LEU A 366 7.34 7.00 25.07
C LEU A 366 7.04 7.25 26.55
N GLU A 367 6.85 6.19 27.35
CA GLU A 367 6.65 6.30 28.80
C GLU A 367 7.87 6.93 29.48
N ARG A 368 9.09 6.53 29.08
CA ARG A 368 10.34 7.16 29.55
C ARG A 368 10.42 8.64 29.20
N ILE A 369 10.05 8.99 27.97
CA ILE A 369 10.05 10.38 27.50
C ILE A 369 9.06 11.23 28.30
N LEU A 370 7.85 10.72 28.52
CA LEU A 370 6.84 11.40 29.33
C LEU A 370 7.36 11.71 30.73
N GLU A 371 8.02 10.74 31.37
CA GLU A 371 8.56 10.96 32.71
C GLU A 371 9.70 11.99 32.73
N ALA A 372 10.64 11.90 31.77
CA ALA A 372 11.72 12.88 31.65
C ALA A 372 11.20 14.31 31.41
N ARG A 373 10.14 14.45 30.59
CA ARG A 373 9.54 15.75 30.25
C ARG A 373 8.69 16.33 31.38
N LYS A 374 8.12 15.49 32.25
CA LYS A 374 7.47 15.98 33.48
C LYS A 374 8.48 16.60 34.45
N THR A 375 9.62 15.95 34.65
CA THR A 375 10.66 16.45 35.57
C THR A 375 11.41 17.64 34.98
N ASN A 376 11.66 17.63 33.68
CA ASN A 376 12.35 18.70 32.97
C ASN A 376 11.69 18.95 31.59
N PRO A 377 10.74 19.89 31.50
CA PRO A 377 10.06 20.26 30.26
C PRO A 377 10.99 20.79 29.16
N GLY A 378 12.20 21.24 29.51
CA GLY A 378 13.22 21.68 28.55
C GLY A 378 14.14 20.56 28.06
N SER A 379 13.94 19.30 28.48
CA SER A 379 14.87 18.22 28.16
C SER A 379 14.91 17.88 26.67
N HIS A 380 16.13 17.76 26.14
CA HIS A 380 16.42 17.27 24.80
C HIS A 380 16.61 15.75 24.87
N ILE A 381 15.79 15.03 24.11
CA ILE A 381 15.68 13.58 24.18
C ILE A 381 16.38 12.94 22.98
N HIS A 382 17.24 11.95 23.26
CA HIS A 382 17.67 10.96 22.28
C HIS A 382 16.73 9.74 22.35
N CYS A 383 16.02 9.45 21.26
CA CYS A 383 15.05 8.35 21.19
C CYS A 383 15.72 7.07 20.67
N LYS A 384 15.90 6.08 21.55
CA LYS A 384 16.72 4.88 21.29
C LYS A 384 15.98 3.81 20.51
N GLU A 385 14.67 3.69 20.73
CA GLU A 385 13.85 2.62 20.19
C GLU A 385 12.62 3.19 19.49
N GLY A 386 12.49 2.90 18.19
CA GLY A 386 11.32 3.25 17.40
C GLY A 386 10.14 2.30 17.63
N ILE A 387 8.94 2.77 17.32
CA ILE A 387 7.74 1.93 17.30
C ILE A 387 7.88 0.79 16.29
N SER A 388 7.39 -0.41 16.64
CA SER A 388 7.44 -1.56 15.72
C SER A 388 6.38 -1.46 14.62
N TYR A 389 6.67 -2.02 13.44
CA TYR A 389 5.71 -2.12 12.34
C TYR A 389 4.40 -2.81 12.77
N GLU A 390 4.47 -3.88 13.57
CA GLU A 390 3.31 -4.59 14.09
C GLU A 390 2.45 -3.69 14.97
N SER A 391 3.07 -2.86 15.81
CA SER A 391 2.39 -1.87 16.65
C SER A 391 1.68 -0.82 15.80
N VAL A 392 2.36 -0.23 14.81
CA VAL A 392 1.76 0.76 13.90
C VAL A 392 0.54 0.19 13.19
N LEU A 393 0.69 -1.00 12.60
CA LEU A 393 -0.38 -1.67 11.88
C LEU A 393 -1.58 -2.00 12.78
N SER A 394 -1.33 -2.43 14.01
CA SER A 394 -2.37 -2.75 14.97
C SER A 394 -3.13 -1.51 15.44
N GLN A 395 -2.42 -0.40 15.68
CA GLN A 395 -2.99 0.89 16.07
C GLN A 395 -3.91 1.43 14.98
N ILE A 396 -3.40 1.58 13.76
CA ILE A 396 -4.18 2.09 12.61
C ILE A 396 -5.44 1.25 12.39
N LYS A 397 -5.32 -0.10 12.43
CA LYS A 397 -6.47 -1.00 12.30
C LYS A 397 -7.53 -0.76 13.38
N SER A 398 -7.08 -0.64 14.63
CA SER A 398 -7.97 -0.42 15.77
C SER A 398 -8.69 0.92 15.63
N THR A 399 -7.94 2.00 15.40
CA THR A 399 -8.46 3.36 15.24
C THR A 399 -9.43 3.47 14.07
N CYS A 400 -9.10 2.93 12.89
CA CYS A 400 -10.01 2.96 11.75
C CYS A 400 -11.32 2.21 12.04
N ARG A 401 -11.28 1.05 12.70
CA ARG A 401 -12.50 0.32 13.09
C ARG A 401 -13.36 1.09 14.08
N THR A 402 -12.76 1.81 15.01
CA THR A 402 -13.49 2.63 15.98
C THR A 402 -14.10 3.87 15.34
N CYS A 403 -13.35 4.58 14.50
CA CYS A 403 -13.76 5.86 13.95
C CYS A 403 -14.62 5.75 12.68
N ILE A 404 -14.66 4.58 12.04
CA ILE A 404 -15.32 4.36 10.75
C ILE A 404 -16.23 3.13 10.87
N PRO A 405 -17.37 3.23 11.57
CA PRO A 405 -18.27 2.09 11.79
C PRO A 405 -19.01 1.67 10.52
N ASN A 406 -19.15 2.57 9.54
CA ASN A 406 -19.99 2.37 8.36
C ASN A 406 -19.29 1.65 7.19
N ARG A 407 -18.02 1.24 7.35
CA ARG A 407 -17.36 0.31 6.42
C ARG A 407 -16.36 -0.61 7.12
N ASP A 408 -16.40 -1.89 6.77
CA ASP A 408 -15.64 -2.96 7.45
C ASP A 408 -14.14 -3.00 7.16
N GLY A 409 -13.64 -2.10 6.29
CA GLY A 409 -12.27 -2.20 5.75
C GLY A 409 -12.15 -3.26 4.65
N PRO A 410 -10.94 -3.73 4.34
CA PRO A 410 -9.82 -3.89 5.25
C PRO A 410 -8.98 -2.63 5.42
N PHE A 411 -8.59 -2.31 6.65
CA PHE A 411 -7.54 -1.33 6.94
C PHE A 411 -6.25 -2.10 7.18
N GLY A 412 -5.16 -1.74 6.50
CA GLY A 412 -3.94 -2.52 6.55
C GLY A 412 -2.73 -1.80 6.00
N THR A 413 -1.76 -2.56 5.49
CA THR A 413 -0.38 -2.14 5.19
C THR A 413 -0.20 -1.11 4.07
N HIS A 414 -1.29 -0.77 3.41
CA HIS A 414 -1.34 0.19 2.32
C HIS A 414 -2.36 1.29 2.60
N CYS A 415 -2.96 1.33 3.80
CA CYS A 415 -3.96 2.33 4.18
C CYS A 415 -3.41 3.75 3.95
N MET A 416 -2.29 4.09 4.60
CA MET A 416 -1.67 5.42 4.46
C MET A 416 -1.25 5.73 3.03
N ARG A 417 -0.56 4.81 2.35
CA ARG A 417 -0.16 5.02 0.95
C ARG A 417 -1.36 5.24 0.02
N LYS A 418 -2.45 4.50 0.20
CA LYS A 418 -3.70 4.68 -0.56
C LYS A 418 -4.39 5.99 -0.22
N THR A 419 -4.39 6.39 1.06
CA THR A 419 -4.83 7.72 1.49
C THR A 419 -4.03 8.81 0.78
N GLY A 420 -2.71 8.67 0.67
CA GLY A 420 -1.87 9.59 -0.10
C GLY A 420 -2.29 9.74 -1.56
N TYR A 421 -2.62 8.63 -2.22
CA TYR A 421 -3.18 8.64 -3.58
C TYR A 421 -4.54 9.35 -3.67
N LEU A 422 -5.43 9.07 -2.72
CA LEU A 422 -6.74 9.70 -2.65
C LEU A 422 -6.58 11.22 -2.52
N LEU A 423 -5.81 11.66 -1.52
CA LEU A 423 -5.56 13.08 -1.26
C LEU A 423 -4.87 13.77 -2.44
N ALA A 424 -3.89 13.11 -3.07
CA ALA A 424 -3.18 13.70 -4.19
C ALA A 424 -4.07 13.94 -5.41
N TYR A 425 -4.91 12.97 -5.79
CA TYR A 425 -5.81 13.16 -6.93
C TYR A 425 -6.96 14.11 -6.61
N TRP A 426 -7.51 14.08 -5.40
CA TRP A 426 -8.53 15.03 -4.97
C TRP A 426 -7.98 16.46 -4.89
N GLY A 427 -6.69 16.60 -4.58
CA GLY A 427 -5.95 17.86 -4.57
C GLY A 427 -5.38 18.29 -5.93
N GLY A 428 -5.77 17.66 -7.04
CA GLY A 428 -5.39 18.06 -8.40
C GLY A 428 -4.02 17.54 -8.90
N GLY A 429 -3.52 16.45 -8.35
CA GLY A 429 -2.24 15.86 -8.74
C GLY A 429 -2.26 15.14 -10.10
N GLU A 430 -1.17 15.30 -10.85
CA GLU A 430 -0.95 14.68 -12.17
C GLU A 430 -0.27 13.31 -12.07
N ASP A 431 -0.55 12.42 -13.03
CA ASP A 431 -0.08 11.01 -13.00
C ASP A 431 1.43 10.87 -12.89
N SER A 432 2.19 11.66 -13.66
CA SER A 432 3.65 11.58 -13.67
C SER A 432 4.25 11.87 -12.31
N ASP A 433 3.64 12.78 -11.57
CA ASP A 433 4.17 13.28 -10.31
C ASP A 433 3.71 12.42 -9.16
N VAL A 434 2.43 12.05 -9.11
CA VAL A 434 1.88 11.16 -8.08
C VAL A 434 2.59 9.80 -8.11
N PHE A 435 2.82 9.22 -9.29
CA PHE A 435 3.51 7.92 -9.38
C PHE A 435 4.98 7.98 -8.93
N LYS A 436 5.68 9.07 -9.23
CA LYS A 436 7.05 9.31 -8.74
C LYS A 436 7.07 9.48 -7.23
N CYS A 437 6.17 10.30 -6.68
CA CYS A 437 6.05 10.53 -5.24
C CYS A 437 5.74 9.24 -4.46
N ALA A 438 4.89 8.37 -5.01
CA ALA A 438 4.54 7.08 -4.43
C ALA A 438 5.59 5.97 -4.64
N ARG A 439 6.65 6.25 -5.41
CA ARG A 439 7.82 5.37 -5.60
C ARG A 439 7.44 3.96 -6.06
N HIS A 440 6.54 3.86 -7.04
CA HIS A 440 6.20 2.56 -7.62
C HIS A 440 7.28 2.09 -8.57
N ARG A 441 7.53 0.77 -8.58
CA ARG A 441 8.46 0.15 -9.53
C ARG A 441 8.00 0.29 -10.98
N THR A 442 6.68 0.33 -11.20
CA THR A 442 6.10 0.46 -12.55
C THR A 442 4.83 1.33 -12.50
N PRO A 443 4.52 2.10 -13.57
CA PRO A 443 3.30 2.91 -13.65
C PRO A 443 2.01 2.10 -13.52
N ALA A 444 2.00 0.87 -14.05
CA ALA A 444 0.84 -0.02 -13.98
C ALA A 444 0.40 -0.32 -12.54
N MET A 445 1.34 -0.33 -11.58
CA MET A 445 1.00 -0.49 -10.17
C MET A 445 0.27 0.72 -9.62
N GLY A 446 0.69 1.95 -9.98
CA GLY A 446 0.04 3.19 -9.54
C GLY A 446 -1.34 3.40 -10.16
N ALA A 447 -1.53 2.95 -11.40
CA ALA A 447 -2.82 3.05 -12.10
C ALA A 447 -3.99 2.38 -11.35
N ASN A 448 -3.74 1.31 -10.58
CA ASN A 448 -4.79 0.71 -9.73
C ASN A 448 -5.22 1.64 -8.59
N TYR A 449 -4.26 2.31 -7.95
CA TYR A 449 -4.55 3.27 -6.86
C TYR A 449 -5.27 4.50 -7.40
N LYS A 450 -4.89 4.98 -8.59
CA LYS A 450 -5.57 6.06 -9.31
C LYS A 450 -7.05 5.75 -9.56
N ARG A 451 -7.34 4.57 -10.13
CA ARG A 451 -8.71 4.18 -10.47
C ARG A 451 -9.63 4.21 -9.24
N ASP A 452 -9.16 3.66 -8.12
CA ASP A 452 -9.89 3.70 -6.86
C ASP A 452 -10.09 5.15 -6.37
N ALA A 453 -9.05 5.98 -6.37
CA ALA A 453 -9.10 7.37 -5.91
C ALA A 453 -10.10 8.22 -6.73
N LEU A 454 -10.05 8.12 -8.06
CA LEU A 454 -10.95 8.86 -8.95
C LEU A 454 -12.39 8.35 -8.86
N GLY A 455 -12.59 7.04 -8.70
CA GLY A 455 -13.92 6.48 -8.47
C GLY A 455 -14.56 7.02 -7.19
N LEU A 456 -13.80 7.08 -6.10
CA LEU A 456 -14.26 7.68 -4.84
C LEU A 456 -14.52 9.18 -4.97
N MET A 457 -13.70 9.90 -5.75
CA MET A 457 -13.89 11.31 -6.04
C MET A 457 -15.23 11.57 -6.75
N ALA A 458 -15.54 10.77 -7.77
CA ALA A 458 -16.78 10.89 -8.52
C ALA A 458 -18.02 10.64 -7.63
N VAL A 459 -17.94 9.66 -6.73
CA VAL A 459 -19.01 9.39 -5.75
C VAL A 459 -19.17 10.56 -4.76
N ALA A 460 -18.07 11.14 -4.29
CA ALA A 460 -18.11 12.29 -3.40
C ALA A 460 -18.75 13.51 -4.08
N ASN A 461 -18.36 13.81 -5.33
CA ASN A 461 -18.94 14.89 -6.12
C ASN A 461 -20.44 14.72 -6.35
N ALA A 462 -20.88 13.49 -6.69
CA ALA A 462 -22.29 13.20 -6.90
C ALA A 462 -23.14 13.41 -5.63
N ARG A 463 -22.57 13.16 -4.43
CA ARG A 463 -23.27 13.39 -3.16
C ARG A 463 -23.32 14.85 -2.74
N ASN A 464 -22.29 15.62 -3.08
CA ASN A 464 -22.19 17.04 -2.75
C ASN A 464 -22.82 17.95 -3.82
N GLY A 465 -23.62 17.39 -4.75
CA GLY A 465 -24.34 18.14 -5.78
C GLY A 465 -23.47 18.79 -6.87
N ASN A 466 -22.25 18.29 -7.12
CA ASN A 466 -21.22 18.91 -7.99
C ASN A 466 -20.82 20.35 -7.63
N GLU A 467 -21.45 20.99 -6.64
CA GLU A 467 -21.18 22.36 -6.19
C GLU A 467 -20.37 22.39 -4.88
N GLY A 468 -20.41 21.34 -4.06
CA GLY A 468 -19.58 21.26 -2.86
C GLY A 468 -18.11 20.98 -3.20
N GLU A 469 -17.23 21.93 -2.92
CA GLU A 469 -15.78 21.79 -3.08
C GLU A 469 -15.29 20.55 -2.32
N ILE A 470 -14.66 19.60 -3.02
CA ILE A 470 -14.00 18.47 -2.37
C ILE A 470 -12.94 19.03 -1.43
N VAL A 471 -13.12 18.81 -0.13
CA VAL A 471 -12.22 19.28 0.90
C VAL A 471 -10.95 18.41 0.92
N ALA A 472 -10.00 18.69 0.03
CA ALA A 472 -8.68 18.07 0.02
C ALA A 472 -7.58 19.14 -0.15
N PRO A 473 -6.42 19.01 0.52
CA PRO A 473 -5.32 19.95 0.35
C PRO A 473 -4.78 19.93 -1.08
N LYS A 474 -4.34 21.08 -1.59
CA LYS A 474 -3.72 21.14 -2.92
C LYS A 474 -2.47 20.26 -2.97
N PHE A 475 -2.38 19.42 -4.01
CA PHE A 475 -1.26 18.52 -4.17
C PHE A 475 0.03 19.29 -4.52
N LYS A 476 1.11 18.98 -3.80
CA LYS A 476 2.47 19.46 -4.11
C LYS A 476 3.38 18.25 -4.32
N PRO A 477 4.09 18.15 -5.45
CA PRO A 477 5.05 17.06 -5.68
C PRO A 477 6.14 17.04 -4.60
N ILE A 478 6.40 15.88 -4.02
CA ILE A 478 7.38 15.70 -2.94
C ILE A 478 8.73 15.17 -3.44
N PHE A 479 8.80 14.59 -4.63
CA PHE A 479 9.97 13.84 -5.09
C PHE A 479 11.09 14.75 -5.60
N VAL A 480 12.32 14.54 -5.13
CA VAL A 480 13.51 15.28 -5.55
C VAL A 480 14.40 14.39 -6.43
N GLN A 481 14.48 14.74 -7.72
CA GLN A 481 15.27 13.99 -8.71
C GLN A 481 16.77 14.32 -8.65
N ASP A 482 17.11 15.60 -8.53
CA ASP A 482 18.48 16.09 -8.54
C ASP A 482 18.70 17.02 -7.33
N ILE A 483 19.47 16.52 -6.37
CA ILE A 483 19.75 17.25 -5.13
C ILE A 483 20.58 18.51 -5.37
N GLN A 484 21.48 18.52 -6.36
CA GLN A 484 22.35 19.67 -6.63
C GLN A 484 21.53 20.80 -7.25
N LEU A 485 20.65 20.48 -8.20
CA LEU A 485 19.74 21.47 -8.78
C LEU A 485 18.75 22.00 -7.73
N THR A 486 18.19 21.14 -6.89
CA THR A 486 17.33 21.57 -5.78
C THR A 486 18.05 22.55 -4.85
N ARG A 487 19.30 22.25 -4.44
CA ARG A 487 20.11 23.18 -3.63
C ARG A 487 20.35 24.51 -4.35
N SER A 488 20.60 24.49 -5.66
CA SER A 488 20.88 25.70 -6.44
C SER A 488 19.69 26.67 -6.52
N VAL A 489 18.46 26.16 -6.39
CA VAL A 489 17.21 26.94 -6.34
C VAL A 489 16.89 27.33 -4.90
N ASN A 490 17.15 26.44 -3.94
CA ASN A 490 17.00 26.66 -2.51
C ASN A 490 18.12 27.54 -1.93
N ARG A 491 18.39 28.71 -2.53
CA ARG A 491 19.54 29.57 -2.18
C ARG A 491 19.45 30.20 -0.80
N THR A 492 18.24 30.29 -0.25
CA THR A 492 17.96 30.79 1.11
C THR A 492 17.99 29.67 2.15
N HIS A 493 18.31 28.45 1.75
CA HIS A 493 18.35 27.28 2.64
C HIS A 493 19.14 27.54 3.91
N ASP A 494 20.35 28.07 3.79
CA ASP A 494 21.27 28.27 4.91
C ASP A 494 20.79 29.32 5.92
N LEU A 495 19.86 30.22 5.54
CA LEU A 495 19.33 31.26 6.43
C LEU A 495 18.43 30.71 7.55
N GLY A 496 17.79 29.56 7.30
CA GLY A 496 16.84 28.96 8.24
C GLY A 496 17.37 27.71 8.95
N ILE A 497 18.48 27.13 8.50
CA ILE A 497 19.07 25.96 9.14
C ILE A 497 19.62 26.36 10.53
N PRO A 498 19.20 25.69 11.60
CA PRO A 498 19.82 25.87 12.91
C PRO A 498 21.30 25.51 12.87
N THR A 499 22.13 26.25 13.61
CA THR A 499 23.58 25.99 13.70
C THR A 499 23.90 24.58 14.19
N ASP A 500 23.07 24.04 15.08
CA ASP A 500 23.15 22.69 15.63
C ASP A 500 22.57 21.61 14.69
N LYS A 501 21.94 22.01 13.58
CA LYS A 501 21.17 21.16 12.67
C LYS A 501 20.18 20.24 13.41
N SER A 502 19.63 20.73 14.52
CA SER A 502 18.67 19.99 15.33
C SER A 502 17.26 20.22 14.81
N VAL A 503 16.53 19.15 14.58
CA VAL A 503 15.10 19.27 14.25
C VAL A 503 14.30 19.83 15.42
N TYR A 504 14.73 19.59 16.66
CA TYR A 504 14.09 20.16 17.84
C TYR A 504 14.19 21.70 17.83
N SER A 505 15.33 22.26 17.42
CA SER A 505 15.51 23.70 17.33
C SER A 505 14.58 24.34 16.29
N VAL A 506 14.34 23.64 15.16
CA VAL A 506 13.32 24.04 14.17
C VAL A 506 11.91 23.97 14.77
N ALA A 507 11.58 22.87 15.45
CA ALA A 507 10.26 22.67 16.06
C ALA A 507 9.99 23.71 17.16
N TYR A 508 10.96 23.99 18.00
CA TYR A 508 10.89 25.00 19.06
C TYR A 508 10.67 26.40 18.47
N LYS A 509 11.44 26.77 17.44
CA LYS A 509 11.26 28.04 16.72
C LYS A 509 9.86 28.15 16.13
N PHE A 510 9.39 27.10 15.44
CA PHE A 510 8.06 27.07 14.85
C PHE A 510 6.94 27.24 15.90
N ILE A 511 7.02 26.55 17.04
CA ILE A 511 5.97 26.64 18.07
C ILE A 511 6.00 27.99 18.79
N THR A 512 7.19 28.51 19.13
CA THR A 512 7.31 29.74 19.90
C THR A 512 7.16 31.01 19.07
N GLN A 513 7.66 31.01 17.82
CA GLN A 513 7.65 32.19 16.95
C GLN A 513 6.47 32.18 15.98
N ASP A 514 6.31 31.12 15.17
CA ASP A 514 5.23 31.06 14.17
C ASP A 514 3.86 30.84 14.84
N CYS A 515 3.78 29.95 15.83
CA CYS A 515 2.51 29.65 16.52
C CYS A 515 2.28 30.52 17.76
N LYS A 516 3.25 31.35 18.16
CA LYS A 516 3.18 32.27 19.30
C LYS A 516 2.80 31.59 20.62
N VAL A 517 3.23 30.35 20.82
CA VAL A 517 3.02 29.61 22.07
C VAL A 517 4.18 29.88 23.01
N SER A 518 3.89 30.44 24.20
CA SER A 518 4.91 30.60 25.24
C SER A 518 5.43 29.23 25.71
N SER A 519 6.75 29.10 25.82
CA SER A 519 7.41 27.90 26.38
C SER A 519 7.04 27.63 27.83
N ASP A 520 6.67 28.69 28.55
CA ASP A 520 6.39 28.64 30.00
C ASP A 520 4.91 28.38 30.29
N ASN A 521 4.11 28.12 29.24
CA ASN A 521 2.68 27.86 29.40
C ASN A 521 2.47 26.49 30.09
N PRO A 522 1.88 26.44 31.30
CA PRO A 522 1.68 25.18 32.03
C PRO A 522 0.60 24.28 31.41
N LEU A 523 -0.18 24.79 30.45
CA LEU A 523 -1.30 24.10 29.78
C LEU A 523 -0.93 23.55 28.40
N ILE A 524 0.37 23.36 28.11
CA ILE A 524 0.80 22.75 26.84
C ILE A 524 0.35 21.29 26.79
N THR A 525 -0.79 21.07 26.15
CA THR A 525 -1.35 19.75 25.84
C THR A 525 -1.33 19.50 24.34
N PRO A 526 -1.43 18.23 23.88
CA PRO A 526 -1.55 17.93 22.47
C PRO A 526 -2.74 18.62 21.78
N ILE A 527 -3.87 18.77 22.48
CA ILE A 527 -5.05 19.48 21.98
C ILE A 527 -4.75 20.97 21.80
N TYR A 528 -4.18 21.61 22.83
CA TYR A 528 -3.79 23.01 22.77
C TYR A 528 -2.83 23.30 21.61
N ILE A 529 -1.76 22.50 21.49
CA ILE A 529 -0.80 22.66 20.40
C ILE A 529 -1.44 22.38 19.04
N SER A 530 -2.31 21.37 18.93
CA SER A 530 -3.03 21.09 17.67
C SER A 530 -3.88 22.27 17.21
N ASN A 531 -4.52 22.97 18.14
CA ASN A 531 -5.28 24.18 17.82
C ASN A 531 -4.36 25.34 17.45
N ALA A 532 -3.27 25.55 18.19
CA ALA A 532 -2.30 26.60 17.91
C ALA A 532 -1.68 26.46 16.50
N ILE A 533 -1.23 25.25 16.11
CA ILE A 533 -0.68 25.02 14.77
C ILE A 533 -1.74 25.14 13.66
N SER A 534 -3.01 24.86 13.99
CA SER A 534 -4.11 25.03 13.04
C SER A 534 -4.37 26.51 12.74
N ASN A 535 -4.24 27.37 13.75
CA ASN A 535 -4.42 28.82 13.63
C ASN A 535 -3.18 29.56 13.12
N ALA A 536 -2.01 28.92 13.12
CA ALA A 536 -0.78 29.48 12.58
C ALA A 536 -0.82 29.53 11.04
N SER A 537 -1.54 30.51 10.48
CA SER A 537 -1.65 30.78 9.04
C SER A 537 -0.71 31.91 8.60
N ARG A 538 -0.11 31.76 7.41
CA ARG A 538 0.71 32.80 6.76
C ARG A 538 -0.03 33.53 5.64
N THR A 539 -1.13 32.97 5.15
CA THR A 539 -1.76 33.44 3.90
C THR A 539 -2.58 34.71 4.07
N ARG A 540 -3.00 35.01 5.30
CA ARG A 540 -3.79 36.19 5.63
C ARG A 540 -3.37 36.71 7.00
N THR A 541 -3.20 38.01 7.13
CA THR A 541 -3.14 38.64 8.45
C THR A 541 -4.50 38.45 9.14
N VAL A 542 -4.53 38.42 10.48
CA VAL A 542 -5.80 38.39 11.25
C VAL A 542 -6.74 39.51 10.79
N ARG A 543 -6.18 40.65 10.39
CA ARG A 543 -6.93 41.77 9.80
C ARG A 543 -7.56 41.41 8.46
N GLN A 544 -6.83 40.78 7.55
CA GLN A 544 -7.35 40.34 6.25
C GLN A 544 -8.41 39.23 6.39
N GLU A 545 -8.24 38.31 7.35
CA GLU A 545 -9.26 37.29 7.65
C GLU A 545 -10.52 37.94 8.22
N LEU A 546 -10.36 38.86 9.17
CA LEU A 546 -11.46 39.63 9.74
C LEU A 546 -12.16 40.46 8.65
N ASP A 547 -11.42 41.19 7.83
CA ASP A 547 -11.97 42.01 6.74
C ASP A 547 -12.76 41.15 5.73
N GLN A 548 -12.29 39.93 5.45
CA GLN A 548 -13.01 39.00 4.58
C GLN A 548 -14.31 38.49 5.22
N ILE A 549 -14.27 38.08 6.48
CA ILE A 549 -15.48 37.64 7.21
C ILE A 549 -16.49 38.80 7.30
N LEU A 550 -16.01 40.00 7.60
CA LEU A 550 -16.82 41.22 7.65
C LEU A 550 -17.42 41.55 6.28
N SER A 551 -16.69 41.30 5.18
CA SER A 551 -17.19 41.53 3.82
C SER A 551 -18.30 40.57 3.39
N SER A 552 -18.39 39.39 4.02
CA SER A 552 -19.49 38.44 3.79
C SER A 552 -20.73 38.69 4.65
N LEU A 553 -20.66 39.64 5.61
CA LEU A 553 -21.77 39.99 6.49
C LEU A 553 -22.53 41.22 6.00
N HIS A 554 -23.76 41.39 6.47
CA HIS A 554 -24.52 42.61 6.22
C HIS A 554 -23.77 43.85 6.79
N PRO A 555 -23.69 44.99 6.06
CA PRO A 555 -22.82 46.12 6.43
C PRO A 555 -23.06 46.69 7.84
N ALA A 556 -24.30 46.66 8.33
CA ALA A 556 -24.63 47.09 9.68
C ALA A 556 -24.04 46.15 10.75
N THR A 557 -24.15 44.84 10.54
CA THR A 557 -23.59 43.80 11.42
C THR A 557 -22.07 43.85 11.44
N ALA A 558 -21.46 44.02 10.26
CA ALA A 558 -20.01 44.18 10.12
C ALA A 558 -19.50 45.40 10.93
N LYS A 559 -20.17 46.55 10.84
CA LYS A 559 -19.82 47.75 11.63
C LYS A 559 -19.91 47.51 13.14
N THR A 560 -20.95 46.83 13.61
CA THR A 560 -21.13 46.51 15.03
C THR A 560 -20.02 45.58 15.54
N ILE A 561 -19.66 44.56 14.77
CA ILE A 561 -18.56 43.63 15.10
C ILE A 561 -17.22 44.38 15.13
N VAL A 562 -16.95 45.25 14.15
CA VAL A 562 -15.72 46.07 14.14
C VAL A 562 -15.62 46.95 15.38
N ALA A 563 -16.72 47.58 15.81
CA ALA A 563 -16.75 48.42 17.00
C ALA A 563 -16.54 47.60 18.29
N LEU A 564 -17.14 46.41 18.37
CA LEU A 564 -16.95 45.47 19.49
C LEU A 564 -15.51 44.96 19.59
N VAL A 565 -14.94 44.51 18.48
CA VAL A 565 -13.53 44.05 18.43
C VAL A 565 -12.59 45.20 18.78
N SER A 566 -12.86 46.41 18.29
CA SER A 566 -12.03 47.59 18.60
C SER A 566 -12.07 47.96 20.08
N ARG A 567 -13.24 47.89 20.73
CA ARG A 567 -13.34 48.03 22.20
C ARG A 567 -12.60 46.92 22.92
N LEU A 568 -12.82 45.66 22.57
CA LEU A 568 -12.13 44.51 23.18
C LEU A 568 -10.61 44.62 23.12
N VAL A 569 -10.07 45.01 21.96
CA VAL A 569 -8.62 45.22 21.78
C VAL A 569 -8.12 46.42 22.59
N THR A 570 -8.95 47.45 22.75
CA THR A 570 -8.63 48.64 23.55
C THR A 570 -8.62 48.27 25.03
N ASP A 571 -9.67 47.61 25.52
CA ASP A 571 -9.82 47.15 26.89
C ASP A 571 -8.69 46.17 27.27
N ALA A 572 -8.34 45.24 26.38
CA ALA A 572 -7.21 44.32 26.56
C ALA A 572 -5.84 45.03 26.59
N LYS A 573 -5.70 46.19 25.95
CA LYS A 573 -4.47 47.01 26.03
C LYS A 573 -4.35 47.80 27.34
N TYR A 574 -5.47 48.06 28.01
CA TYR A 574 -5.50 48.83 29.27
C TYR A 574 -5.55 47.94 30.53
N GLN A 575 -5.68 46.61 30.40
CA GLN A 575 -5.56 45.67 31.52
C GLN A 575 -4.12 45.12 31.63
N THR A 576 -3.39 45.59 32.64
CA THR A 576 -1.95 45.31 32.85
C THR A 576 -1.61 44.11 33.74
N THR A 577 -2.55 43.23 34.10
CA THR A 577 -2.23 42.06 34.95
C THR A 577 -3.07 40.85 34.59
N GLU A 578 -2.38 39.72 34.36
CA GLU A 578 -2.87 38.33 34.19
C GLU A 578 -4.13 38.14 33.32
N ILE A 579 -3.93 37.84 32.03
CA ILE A 579 -5.04 37.59 31.11
C ILE A 579 -5.38 36.08 31.11
N ALA A 580 -6.55 35.73 31.66
CA ALA A 580 -7.26 34.52 31.28
C ALA A 580 -7.72 34.63 29.81
N PRO A 581 -7.65 33.57 29.00
CA PRO A 581 -8.04 33.64 27.59
C PRO A 581 -9.50 34.06 27.44
N VAL A 582 -9.76 35.06 26.60
CA VAL A 582 -11.11 35.44 26.20
C VAL A 582 -11.67 34.30 25.35
N VAL A 583 -12.53 33.47 25.93
CA VAL A 583 -13.30 32.44 25.23
C VAL A 583 -14.60 33.08 24.75
N ILE A 584 -14.81 33.13 23.43
CA ILE A 584 -16.09 33.48 22.84
C ILE A 584 -16.83 32.17 22.62
N GLU A 585 -17.77 31.85 23.51
CA GLU A 585 -18.69 30.72 23.34
C GLU A 585 -19.85 31.16 22.46
N PHE A 586 -20.09 30.43 21.37
CA PHE A 586 -21.31 30.54 20.59
C PHE A 586 -22.27 29.48 21.13
N HIS A 587 -23.29 29.92 21.86
CA HIS A 587 -24.43 29.05 22.17
C HIS A 587 -25.21 28.83 20.87
N HIS A 588 -25.17 27.61 20.36
CA HIS A 588 -26.19 27.14 19.44
C HIS A 588 -27.44 26.89 20.27
N ASP A 589 -28.37 27.84 20.22
CA ASP A 589 -29.75 27.54 20.59
C ASP A 589 -30.27 26.54 19.56
N GLU A 590 -30.41 25.28 19.98
CA GLU A 590 -31.18 24.28 19.24
C GLU A 590 -32.63 24.79 19.21
N LEU A 591 -33.04 25.32 18.06
CA LEU A 591 -34.45 25.47 17.74
C LEU A 591 -35.01 24.05 17.57
N GLU A 592 -35.64 23.54 18.63
CA GLU A 592 -36.58 22.43 18.51
C GLU A 592 -37.72 22.89 17.60
N ASP A 593 -37.78 22.33 16.40
CA ASP A 593 -38.93 22.43 15.49
C ASP A 593 -40.10 21.65 16.12
N ASP A 594 -40.84 22.30 17.03
CA ASP A 594 -42.18 21.87 17.43
C ASP A 594 -43.16 22.20 16.29
N LEU A 595 -43.27 21.27 15.35
CA LEU A 595 -44.42 21.18 14.44
C LEU A 595 -45.57 20.48 15.16
N ASP A 596 -46.41 21.26 15.85
CA ASP A 596 -47.84 20.92 16.01
C ASP A 596 -48.68 22.20 16.16
N HIS A 597 -49.24 22.63 15.03
CA HIS A 597 -50.40 23.51 14.96
C HIS A 597 -51.45 22.82 14.09
N ASP A 598 -52.47 22.24 14.72
CA ASP A 598 -53.79 22.88 14.79
C ASP A 598 -54.83 21.87 15.30
N LEU A 599 -55.59 22.25 16.34
CA LEU A 599 -57.03 22.47 16.20
C LEU A 599 -57.65 22.92 17.54
N GLU A 600 -58.26 24.09 17.45
CA GLU A 600 -59.51 24.46 18.13
C GLU A 600 -59.48 24.92 19.61
N ARG A 601 -59.58 26.26 19.73
CA ARG A 601 -60.86 26.96 20.01
C ARG A 601 -60.98 27.67 21.37
N CYS A 602 -61.22 28.98 21.23
CA CYS A 602 -61.96 29.88 22.11
C CYS A 602 -61.47 30.08 23.55
N GLY A 603 -61.12 31.34 23.84
CA GLY A 603 -61.87 32.05 24.87
C GLY A 603 -61.10 33.05 25.71
N ARG A 604 -61.40 34.33 25.45
CA ARG A 604 -61.68 35.39 26.43
C ARG A 604 -60.54 35.99 27.27
N ASN A 605 -60.51 37.32 27.14
CA ASN A 605 -60.46 38.34 28.20
C ASN A 605 -59.10 38.54 28.88
N ASN A 606 -58.39 39.63 28.58
CA ASN A 606 -58.56 41.01 29.07
C ASN A 606 -57.62 41.28 30.25
N VAL A 607 -56.86 42.40 30.14
CA VAL A 607 -56.56 43.37 31.23
C VAL A 607 -55.59 42.84 32.30
N ASP A 608 -54.53 43.49 32.75
CA ASP A 608 -53.85 44.76 32.48
C ASP A 608 -52.65 44.80 33.46
N ILE A 609 -51.72 45.74 33.22
CA ILE A 609 -51.00 46.53 34.23
C ILE A 609 -49.76 45.97 34.96
N ASP A 610 -48.66 46.71 34.71
CA ASP A 610 -47.56 47.19 35.56
C ASP A 610 -46.65 46.19 36.30
N ALA A 611 -45.37 46.14 35.93
CA ALA A 611 -44.28 47.06 36.32
C ALA A 611 -43.70 46.72 37.71
N THR A 612 -42.42 46.33 37.74
CA THR A 612 -41.32 47.16 38.26
C THR A 612 -40.03 46.36 38.47
N ASN A 613 -38.95 46.97 37.99
CA ASN A 613 -37.55 46.86 38.38
C ASN A 613 -37.23 46.14 39.70
N SER A 614 -36.20 45.29 39.72
CA SER A 614 -34.87 45.68 40.23
C SER A 614 -33.93 44.48 40.45
N VAL A 615 -32.72 44.62 39.90
CA VAL A 615 -31.46 43.91 40.19
C VAL A 615 -30.87 44.56 41.47
N PRO A 616 -30.16 43.89 42.42
CA PRO A 616 -28.83 43.34 42.16
C PRO A 616 -28.34 42.11 42.96
N ALA A 617 -27.22 41.60 42.43
CA ALA A 617 -26.35 40.50 42.86
C ALA A 617 -25.54 40.80 44.16
N PRO A 618 -24.40 40.13 44.45
CA PRO A 618 -24.12 38.71 44.74
C PRO A 618 -23.30 38.54 46.06
N THR A 619 -23.10 37.30 46.55
CA THR A 619 -22.00 37.04 47.50
C THR A 619 -21.42 35.62 47.41
N ASN A 620 -20.09 35.55 47.33
CA ASN A 620 -19.22 34.37 47.33
C ASN A 620 -19.20 33.64 48.70
N ILE A 621 -19.00 32.31 48.70
CA ILE A 621 -18.32 31.58 49.79
C ILE A 621 -17.40 30.48 49.22
N VAL A 622 -16.20 30.42 49.82
CA VAL A 622 -15.06 29.51 49.63
C VAL A 622 -15.18 28.30 50.58
N LEU A 623 -14.76 27.08 50.17
CA LEU A 623 -13.85 26.17 50.93
C LEU A 623 -13.80 24.71 50.43
N ALA A 624 -12.56 24.31 50.11
CA ALA A 624 -11.82 23.10 50.50
C ALA A 624 -12.37 21.66 50.37
N ALA A 625 -11.44 20.81 49.94
CA ALA A 625 -11.50 19.38 49.73
C ALA A 625 -11.63 18.52 51.00
N THR A 626 -12.21 17.33 50.86
CA THR A 626 -11.83 16.12 51.63
C THR A 626 -12.03 14.85 50.79
N ASN A 627 -11.04 13.95 50.88
CA ASN A 627 -11.10 12.56 50.42
C ASN A 627 -12.01 11.73 51.33
N SER A 628 -12.80 10.82 50.77
CA SER A 628 -13.08 9.52 51.41
C SER A 628 -13.66 8.50 50.41
N VAL A 629 -13.07 7.30 50.46
CA VAL A 629 -13.58 6.04 49.91
C VAL A 629 -14.61 5.48 50.90
N PRO A 630 -15.62 4.73 50.45
CA PRO A 630 -15.70 3.34 50.92
C PRO A 630 -16.07 2.34 49.81
N ALA A 631 -15.54 1.13 50.00
CA ALA A 631 -15.89 -0.07 49.26
C ALA A 631 -17.23 -0.66 49.73
N ALA A 632 -17.97 -1.30 48.82
CA ALA A 632 -18.91 -2.35 49.16
C ALA A 632 -19.07 -3.35 48.00
N THR A 633 -18.80 -4.60 48.34
CA THR A 633 -19.06 -5.85 47.61
C THR A 633 -20.56 -6.14 47.46
N SER A 634 -20.98 -6.74 46.34
CA SER A 634 -21.80 -7.98 46.36
C SER A 634 -22.02 -8.55 44.95
N SER A 635 -21.87 -9.87 44.90
CA SER A 635 -22.25 -10.80 43.84
C SER A 635 -23.74 -11.14 43.90
N VAL A 636 -24.43 -11.30 42.77
CA VAL A 636 -25.45 -12.36 42.55
C VAL A 636 -25.55 -12.66 41.05
N ALA A 637 -25.46 -13.94 40.70
CA ALA A 637 -25.87 -14.50 39.41
C ALA A 637 -27.32 -14.97 39.50
N ALA A 638 -28.14 -14.79 38.46
CA ALA A 638 -29.23 -15.71 38.13
C ALA A 638 -29.79 -15.49 36.70
N THR A 639 -29.94 -16.63 36.04
CA THR A 639 -30.58 -17.01 34.78
C THR A 639 -32.12 -16.85 34.74
N CYS A 640 -32.66 -16.75 33.51
CA CYS A 640 -33.88 -17.39 32.92
C CYS A 640 -34.58 -16.39 31.97
N SER A 641 -34.65 -16.54 30.64
CA SER A 641 -35.26 -17.57 29.77
C SER A 641 -36.77 -17.40 29.52
N VAL A 642 -37.09 -17.21 28.22
CA VAL A 642 -38.31 -17.55 27.45
C VAL A 642 -39.65 -16.84 27.74
N ALA A 643 -40.18 -16.16 26.71
CA ALA A 643 -41.58 -16.30 26.28
C ALA A 643 -41.73 -15.96 24.79
N ALA A 644 -42.31 -16.89 24.04
CA ALA A 644 -42.82 -16.74 22.68
C ALA A 644 -44.36 -16.73 22.72
N THR A 645 -44.99 -16.06 21.75
CA THR A 645 -46.38 -16.23 21.23
C THR A 645 -46.53 -15.14 20.15
N SER A 646 -46.69 -15.36 18.84
CA SER A 646 -47.63 -16.12 17.98
C SER A 646 -49.00 -15.46 17.73
N SER A 647 -49.18 -14.92 16.51
CA SER A 647 -50.41 -14.87 15.69
C SER A 647 -49.93 -14.66 14.23
N VAL A 648 -50.11 -15.57 13.24
CA VAL A 648 -51.27 -16.18 12.57
C VAL A 648 -52.20 -15.17 11.89
N ALA A 649 -52.03 -15.00 10.57
CA ALA A 649 -53.11 -15.09 9.58
C ALA A 649 -52.52 -15.33 8.18
N ALA A 650 -52.96 -16.41 7.55
CA ALA A 650 -52.60 -16.86 6.21
C ALA A 650 -53.59 -16.30 5.17
N THR A 651 -53.17 -16.24 3.90
CA THR A 651 -54.00 -16.73 2.77
C THR A 651 -53.12 -17.18 1.61
N ASN A 652 -53.47 -18.36 1.10
CA ASN A 652 -52.87 -19.10 0.01
C ASN A 652 -53.19 -18.48 -1.37
N SER A 653 -52.33 -18.70 -2.37
CA SER A 653 -52.63 -19.64 -3.47
C SER A 653 -51.49 -19.80 -4.49
N THR A 654 -51.31 -21.07 -4.85
CA THR A 654 -50.36 -21.78 -5.70
C THR A 654 -50.62 -21.68 -7.21
N ALA A 655 -49.58 -21.92 -8.02
CA ALA A 655 -49.50 -22.72 -9.29
C ALA A 655 -48.57 -22.03 -10.32
N ALA A 656 -47.70 -22.66 -11.12
CA ALA A 656 -47.34 -24.06 -11.36
C ALA A 656 -45.96 -24.12 -12.07
N MET A 657 -45.34 -25.31 -12.05
CA MET A 657 -44.07 -25.66 -12.70
C MET A 657 -44.23 -26.08 -14.18
N ASN A 658 -43.08 -26.07 -14.87
CA ASN A 658 -42.61 -26.94 -15.97
C ASN A 658 -42.65 -26.43 -17.42
N GLY A 659 -41.49 -26.58 -18.11
CA GLY A 659 -41.43 -27.06 -19.50
C GLY A 659 -40.55 -26.27 -20.48
N ALA A 660 -39.33 -26.74 -20.73
CA ALA A 660 -38.71 -26.73 -22.07
C ALA A 660 -39.16 -28.03 -22.82
N PRO A 661 -38.85 -28.34 -24.11
CA PRO A 661 -37.90 -27.71 -25.07
C PRO A 661 -38.33 -27.67 -26.57
N GLY A 662 -37.47 -27.12 -27.46
CA GLY A 662 -37.22 -27.68 -28.82
C GLY A 662 -37.33 -26.79 -30.07
N LEU A 663 -36.19 -26.65 -30.79
CA LEU A 663 -35.96 -26.75 -32.27
C LEU A 663 -36.77 -25.82 -33.23
N SER A 664 -36.30 -25.22 -34.34
CA SER A 664 -35.13 -25.38 -35.21
C SER A 664 -35.21 -24.37 -36.40
N VAL A 665 -34.13 -24.30 -37.21
CA VAL A 665 -34.07 -23.93 -38.66
C VAL A 665 -33.75 -22.46 -39.05
N ASN A 666 -32.54 -22.29 -39.62
CA ASN A 666 -32.10 -21.28 -40.63
C ASN A 666 -32.57 -21.74 -42.04
N PRO A 667 -32.76 -20.90 -43.09
CA PRO A 667 -31.63 -20.20 -43.74
C PRO A 667 -31.91 -18.91 -44.59
N GLU A 668 -30.80 -18.21 -44.90
CA GLU A 668 -30.38 -17.61 -46.19
C GLU A 668 -31.10 -16.44 -46.93
N THR A 669 -30.29 -15.38 -47.18
CA THR A 669 -29.99 -14.66 -48.45
C THR A 669 -30.80 -13.47 -49.02
N ALA A 670 -30.00 -12.59 -49.67
CA ALA A 670 -30.27 -11.49 -50.63
C ALA A 670 -30.72 -10.13 -50.04
N GLY A 671 -30.25 -8.94 -50.44
CA GLY A 671 -29.42 -8.46 -51.57
C GLY A 671 -29.95 -7.09 -52.05
N GLY A 672 -29.07 -6.12 -52.40
CA GLY A 672 -29.43 -4.85 -53.11
C GLY A 672 -29.22 -3.55 -52.30
N THR A 673 -28.15 -2.73 -52.44
CA THR A 673 -27.88 -1.63 -53.44
C THR A 673 -29.06 -0.65 -53.64
N GLN A 674 -29.00 0.70 -53.71
CA GLN A 674 -28.03 1.77 -54.04
C GLN A 674 -28.52 3.10 -53.36
N LEU A 675 -27.68 4.00 -52.82
CA LEU A 675 -26.94 5.12 -53.46
C LEU A 675 -27.78 6.36 -53.86
N VAL A 676 -27.55 7.51 -53.20
CA VAL A 676 -27.57 8.86 -53.83
C VAL A 676 -26.44 9.73 -53.22
N SER A 677 -25.60 10.22 -54.13
CA SER A 677 -24.58 11.30 -54.18
C SER A 677 -24.73 12.51 -53.22
N ALA A 678 -23.77 13.42 -52.95
CA ALA A 678 -22.57 13.93 -53.65
C ALA A 678 -21.69 14.67 -52.58
N ALA A 679 -20.36 14.51 -52.50
CA ALA A 679 -19.27 15.21 -53.22
C ALA A 679 -18.62 16.41 -52.46
N SER A 680 -17.33 16.22 -52.15
CA SER A 680 -16.17 17.16 -52.17
C SER A 680 -16.21 18.46 -51.33
N ALA A 681 -15.37 18.65 -50.30
CA ALA A 681 -13.90 18.87 -50.27
C ALA A 681 -13.43 20.22 -50.84
N GLN A 682 -12.87 21.10 -49.99
CA GLN A 682 -11.48 21.60 -50.08
C GLN A 682 -11.17 22.72 -49.06
N SER A 683 -9.89 22.79 -48.72
CA SER A 683 -9.16 23.67 -47.80
C SER A 683 -8.58 24.88 -48.54
N LEU A 684 -8.26 26.01 -47.86
CA LEU A 684 -7.00 26.80 -47.97
C LEU A 684 -7.06 28.21 -47.32
N THR A 685 -6.21 28.39 -46.31
CA THR A 685 -5.21 29.48 -46.04
C THR A 685 -5.46 30.99 -46.21
N HIS A 686 -5.01 31.72 -45.16
CA HIS A 686 -4.25 33.00 -45.08
C HIS A 686 -4.86 34.33 -45.57
N LEU A 687 -4.84 35.36 -44.68
CA LEU A 687 -4.16 36.67 -44.84
C LEU A 687 -4.44 37.63 -43.65
N ALA A 688 -3.40 38.28 -43.13
CA ALA A 688 -3.42 39.60 -42.44
C ALA A 688 -3.14 40.71 -43.53
N PRO A 689 -3.09 42.06 -43.31
CA PRO A 689 -2.88 42.86 -42.07
C PRO A 689 -3.57 44.28 -42.03
N HIS A 690 -3.04 45.20 -41.18
CA HIS A 690 -3.23 46.68 -41.04
C HIS A 690 -4.22 47.18 -39.96
N SER A 691 -4.09 48.33 -39.29
CA SER A 691 -3.01 49.26 -38.84
C SER A 691 -3.68 50.41 -38.05
N SER A 692 -3.07 50.84 -36.93
CA SER A 692 -3.03 52.20 -36.30
C SER A 692 -4.31 52.96 -35.85
N VAL A 693 -4.31 53.50 -34.61
CA VAL A 693 -4.17 54.95 -34.27
C VAL A 693 -4.22 55.16 -32.72
N ILE A 694 -3.43 56.12 -32.23
CA ILE A 694 -3.16 56.55 -30.83
C ILE A 694 -4.08 57.75 -30.46
N PRO A 695 -4.30 58.09 -29.16
CA PRO A 695 -3.70 59.33 -28.63
C PRO A 695 -3.08 59.23 -27.21
N GLN A 696 -2.12 60.13 -26.97
CA GLN A 696 -1.25 60.30 -25.79
C GLN A 696 -1.82 61.28 -24.75
N SER A 697 -1.34 61.16 -23.49
CA SER A 697 -1.17 62.25 -22.48
C SER A 697 -0.36 61.69 -21.27
N SER A 698 0.97 61.86 -21.18
CA SER A 698 1.78 62.92 -20.51
C SER A 698 1.76 62.89 -18.95
N ALA A 699 2.65 62.12 -18.29
CA ALA A 699 3.90 62.52 -17.58
C ALA A 699 3.72 62.79 -16.06
N PRO A 700 4.75 62.73 -15.16
CA PRO A 700 6.19 62.60 -15.38
C PRO A 700 6.92 61.50 -14.57
N ILE A 701 8.21 61.36 -14.91
CA ILE A 701 9.22 60.41 -14.44
C ILE A 701 10.02 61.02 -13.28
N GLU A 702 10.33 60.23 -12.25
CA GLU A 702 11.41 60.51 -11.30
C GLU A 702 12.51 59.43 -11.43
N ARG A 703 13.73 59.86 -11.80
CA ARG A 703 14.91 59.03 -12.02
C ARG A 703 15.76 59.00 -10.75
N THR A 704 16.03 57.81 -10.21
CA THR A 704 17.11 57.62 -9.25
C THR A 704 18.25 56.85 -9.89
N ILE A 705 19.40 57.53 -9.99
CA ILE A 705 20.68 57.05 -10.51
C ILE A 705 21.30 56.08 -9.50
N VAL A 706 21.64 54.86 -9.92
CA VAL A 706 22.51 53.96 -9.14
C VAL A 706 23.80 53.73 -9.92
N ARG A 707 24.90 54.21 -9.33
CA ARG A 707 26.29 54.13 -9.81
C ARG A 707 26.75 52.68 -9.91
N THR A 708 27.14 52.23 -11.10
CA THR A 708 27.86 50.98 -11.31
C THR A 708 29.34 51.19 -10.95
N ARG A 709 29.82 50.55 -9.87
CA ARG A 709 31.25 50.40 -9.61
C ARG A 709 31.72 49.10 -10.25
N THR A 710 32.49 49.20 -11.32
CA THR A 710 33.26 48.08 -11.89
C THR A 710 34.41 47.78 -10.94
N ILE A 711 34.38 46.63 -10.27
CA ILE A 711 35.52 46.09 -9.51
C ILE A 711 36.24 45.11 -10.45
N ILE A 712 37.45 45.48 -10.88
CA ILE A 712 38.38 44.59 -11.55
C ILE A 712 39.07 43.76 -10.46
N ILE A 713 38.73 42.47 -10.37
CA ILE A 713 39.46 41.53 -9.52
C ILE A 713 40.53 40.86 -10.40
N GLN A 714 41.79 41.10 -10.06
CA GLN A 714 42.94 40.36 -10.60
C GLN A 714 42.91 38.93 -10.04
N ASN A 715 42.81 37.94 -10.93
CA ASN A 715 42.95 36.52 -10.57
C ASN A 715 44.41 36.21 -10.20
N PRO A 716 44.69 35.58 -9.04
CA PRO A 716 45.98 34.93 -8.83
C PRO A 716 46.06 33.67 -9.71
N VAL A 717 47.20 33.51 -10.37
CA VAL A 717 47.56 32.39 -11.24
C VAL A 717 47.41 31.06 -10.49
N ALA A 718 46.52 30.19 -10.97
CA ALA A 718 46.37 28.85 -10.45
C ALA A 718 47.59 27.97 -10.80
N PRO A 719 48.07 27.10 -9.90
CA PRO A 719 49.07 26.11 -10.25
C PRO A 719 48.47 25.08 -11.22
N TYR A 720 49.30 24.66 -12.19
CA TYR A 720 48.97 23.72 -13.27
C TYR A 720 48.19 22.49 -12.78
N PRO A 721 47.11 22.08 -13.46
CA PRO A 721 46.41 20.85 -13.14
C PRO A 721 47.27 19.66 -13.55
N GLN A 722 47.65 18.84 -12.57
CA GLN A 722 48.08 17.46 -12.82
C GLN A 722 46.96 16.72 -13.55
N PRO A 723 47.25 15.96 -14.63
CA PRO A 723 46.22 15.21 -15.33
C PRO A 723 45.61 14.19 -14.37
N PRO A 724 44.27 14.10 -14.27
CA PRO A 724 43.64 13.10 -13.45
C PRO A 724 43.99 11.72 -14.00
N ILE A 725 44.53 10.86 -13.13
CA ILE A 725 44.66 9.43 -13.40
C ILE A 725 43.27 8.92 -13.74
N CYS A 726 43.07 8.64 -15.03
CA CYS A 726 41.83 8.13 -15.58
C CYS A 726 41.68 6.67 -15.12
N LEU A 727 40.95 6.46 -14.03
CA LEU A 727 40.38 5.14 -13.76
C LEU A 727 39.39 4.84 -14.88
N PRO A 728 39.45 3.65 -15.51
CA PRO A 728 38.66 3.36 -16.70
C PRO A 728 37.18 3.46 -16.34
N LEU A 729 36.51 4.47 -16.91
CA LEU A 729 35.07 4.54 -16.95
C LEU A 729 34.59 3.19 -17.50
N LYS A 730 33.83 2.44 -16.70
CA LYS A 730 33.08 1.29 -17.21
C LYS A 730 32.21 1.78 -18.36
N VAL A 731 32.66 1.53 -19.58
CA VAL A 731 31.93 1.79 -20.82
C VAL A 731 30.53 1.18 -20.63
N LYS A 732 29.49 2.03 -20.71
CA LYS A 732 28.10 1.56 -20.80
C LYS A 732 28.06 0.54 -21.93
N ARG A 733 27.66 -0.70 -21.66
CA ARG A 733 27.42 -1.69 -22.72
C ARG A 733 26.23 -1.20 -23.56
N GLY A 734 26.51 -0.69 -24.76
CA GLY A 734 25.54 -0.23 -25.75
C GLY A 734 26.12 0.92 -26.59
N GLY A 735 26.01 0.85 -27.90
CA GLY A 735 26.46 1.92 -28.79
C GLY A 735 25.49 3.11 -28.83
N GLN A 736 25.77 4.10 -29.68
CA GLN A 736 25.09 5.40 -29.69
C GLN A 736 23.83 5.46 -30.59
N HIS A 737 23.62 4.50 -31.50
CA HIS A 737 22.52 4.56 -32.46
C HIS A 737 21.22 3.92 -31.92
N ASP A 738 20.16 4.73 -31.73
CA ASP A 738 18.87 4.27 -31.15
C ASP A 738 17.80 3.88 -32.18
N LEU A 739 18.06 4.01 -33.48
CA LEU A 739 17.10 3.78 -34.58
C LEU A 739 15.76 4.50 -34.32
N GLU A 740 15.75 5.83 -34.33
CA GLU A 740 14.62 6.68 -33.89
C GLU A 740 13.27 6.28 -34.54
N GLU A 741 13.32 5.84 -35.80
CA GLU A 741 12.17 5.40 -36.58
C GLU A 741 11.52 4.10 -36.07
N ARG A 742 12.17 3.33 -35.17
CA ARG A 742 11.62 2.09 -34.59
C ARG A 742 10.32 2.32 -33.82
N SER A 743 10.12 3.54 -33.31
CA SER A 743 8.90 3.95 -32.62
C SER A 743 7.67 3.90 -33.54
N THR A 744 7.84 4.23 -34.82
CA THR A 744 6.76 4.29 -35.83
C THR A 744 6.19 2.91 -36.19
N VAL A 745 6.97 1.84 -36.02
CA VAL A 745 6.56 0.46 -36.35
C VAL A 745 5.39 -0.03 -35.48
N LYS A 746 5.22 0.53 -34.29
CA LYS A 746 4.14 0.12 -33.37
C LYS A 746 2.75 0.41 -33.94
N ASP A 747 2.61 1.51 -34.66
CA ASP A 747 1.32 2.02 -35.12
C ASP A 747 0.96 1.51 -36.53
N LEU A 748 1.92 0.93 -37.25
CA LEU A 748 1.73 0.32 -38.56
C LEU A 748 1.13 -1.09 -38.48
N ARG A 749 0.35 -1.48 -39.50
CA ARG A 749 -0.26 -2.81 -39.66
C ARG A 749 -0.01 -3.39 -41.05
N GLY A 750 -0.19 -4.70 -41.19
CA GLY A 750 -0.11 -5.40 -42.47
C GLY A 750 1.22 -5.17 -43.20
N ALA A 751 1.13 -5.03 -44.53
CA ALA A 751 2.29 -4.85 -45.40
C ALA A 751 3.12 -3.60 -45.07
N ALA A 752 2.48 -2.49 -44.67
CA ALA A 752 3.16 -1.25 -44.30
C ALA A 752 4.12 -1.45 -43.11
N LYS A 753 3.70 -2.27 -42.13
CA LYS A 753 4.55 -2.62 -40.98
C LYS A 753 5.78 -3.41 -41.41
N ILE A 754 5.60 -4.38 -42.31
CA ILE A 754 6.69 -5.25 -42.76
C ILE A 754 7.70 -4.48 -43.62
N ARG A 755 7.21 -3.62 -44.52
CA ARG A 755 8.09 -2.75 -45.31
C ARG A 755 8.93 -1.84 -44.41
N LYS A 756 8.32 -1.21 -43.40
CA LYS A 756 9.06 -0.34 -42.46
C LYS A 756 10.07 -1.10 -41.60
N ILE A 757 9.75 -2.34 -41.20
CA ILE A 757 10.71 -3.20 -40.50
C ILE A 757 11.90 -3.53 -41.40
N CYS A 758 11.67 -3.88 -42.67
CA CYS A 758 12.74 -4.18 -43.62
C CYS A 758 13.64 -2.97 -43.87
N GLU A 759 13.05 -1.78 -44.03
CA GLU A 759 13.77 -0.51 -44.20
C GLU A 759 14.69 -0.23 -42.99
N ILE A 760 14.15 -0.31 -41.77
CA ILE A 760 14.93 -0.06 -40.55
C ILE A 760 16.06 -1.10 -40.38
N LEU A 761 15.82 -2.37 -40.71
CA LEU A 761 16.84 -3.41 -40.57
C LEU A 761 17.91 -3.33 -41.66
N ALA A 762 17.57 -2.85 -42.86
CA ALA A 762 18.53 -2.61 -43.93
C ALA A 762 19.48 -1.44 -43.62
N GLY A 763 18.98 -0.40 -42.92
CA GLY A 763 19.77 0.76 -42.50
C GLY A 763 20.43 0.64 -41.12
N ALA A 764 20.30 -0.48 -40.41
CA ALA A 764 20.81 -0.62 -39.05
C ALA A 764 22.34 -0.87 -39.03
N PRO A 765 23.13 -0.10 -38.24
CA PRO A 765 24.55 -0.38 -38.04
C PRO A 765 24.77 -1.69 -37.25
N PRO A 766 26.01 -2.19 -37.14
CA PRO A 766 26.33 -3.40 -36.39
C PRO A 766 25.78 -3.38 -34.95
N ASP A 767 25.43 -4.55 -34.42
CA ASP A 767 24.80 -4.66 -33.10
C ASP A 767 25.59 -3.96 -31.99
N THR A 768 26.92 -3.91 -32.09
CA THR A 768 27.84 -3.23 -31.15
C THR A 768 27.55 -1.75 -31.02
N ASP A 769 27.09 -1.12 -32.10
CA ASP A 769 26.93 0.34 -32.23
C ASP A 769 25.49 0.78 -31.93
N LEU A 770 24.59 -0.19 -31.76
CA LEU A 770 23.21 0.03 -31.33
C LEU A 770 23.10 0.19 -29.82
N THR A 771 22.20 1.07 -29.39
CA THR A 771 21.75 1.12 -27.99
C THR A 771 21.11 -0.23 -27.60
N ASN A 772 20.98 -0.50 -26.30
CA ASN A 772 20.29 -1.72 -25.84
C ASN A 772 18.83 -1.80 -26.32
N GLY A 773 18.16 -0.66 -26.46
CA GLY A 773 16.79 -0.59 -26.97
C GLY A 773 16.70 -0.96 -28.45
N ALA A 774 17.55 -0.34 -29.27
CA ALA A 774 17.63 -0.61 -30.70
C ALA A 774 18.07 -2.05 -30.99
N ARG A 775 19.08 -2.56 -30.26
CA ARG A 775 19.55 -3.94 -30.39
C ARG A 775 18.47 -4.96 -30.04
N SER A 776 17.66 -4.70 -29.02
CA SER A 776 16.52 -5.55 -28.66
C SER A 776 15.46 -5.57 -29.78
N PHE A 777 15.17 -4.40 -30.37
CA PHE A 777 14.24 -4.28 -31.49
C PHE A 777 14.72 -5.02 -32.75
N VAL A 778 15.99 -4.84 -33.13
CA VAL A 778 16.60 -5.54 -34.28
C VAL A 778 16.55 -7.05 -34.08
N ASN A 779 16.91 -7.54 -32.89
CA ASN A 779 16.87 -8.98 -32.58
C ASN A 779 15.45 -9.58 -32.63
N GLN A 780 14.43 -8.81 -32.25
CA GLN A 780 13.03 -9.24 -32.38
C GLN A 780 12.63 -9.36 -33.86
N CYS A 781 13.03 -8.36 -34.67
CA CYS A 781 12.63 -8.27 -36.08
C CYS A 781 13.42 -9.18 -37.03
N ARG A 782 14.62 -9.65 -36.66
CA ARG A 782 15.43 -10.59 -37.47
C ARG A 782 14.65 -11.84 -37.86
N SER A 783 13.86 -12.39 -36.93
CA SER A 783 13.03 -13.57 -37.21
C SER A 783 11.92 -13.30 -38.23
N ILE A 784 11.41 -12.07 -38.28
CA ILE A 784 10.35 -11.64 -39.23
C ILE A 784 10.95 -11.51 -40.62
N VAL A 785 12.05 -10.76 -40.76
CA VAL A 785 12.74 -10.56 -42.04
C VAL A 785 13.33 -11.88 -42.56
N GLY A 786 13.88 -12.70 -41.67
CA GLY A 786 14.36 -14.04 -42.01
C GLY A 786 13.25 -14.96 -42.50
N CYS A 787 12.07 -14.93 -41.87
CA CYS A 787 10.91 -15.70 -42.33
C CYS A 787 10.43 -15.21 -43.71
N LEU A 788 10.29 -13.89 -43.88
CA LEU A 788 9.91 -13.26 -45.15
C LEU A 788 10.85 -13.67 -46.29
N ASN A 789 12.16 -13.59 -46.06
CA ASN A 789 13.15 -13.89 -47.11
C ASN A 789 13.27 -15.39 -47.37
N ASN A 790 13.31 -16.22 -46.33
CA ASN A 790 13.63 -17.65 -46.45
C ASN A 790 12.41 -18.53 -46.78
N HIS A 791 11.19 -18.10 -46.44
CA HIS A 791 9.97 -18.90 -46.63
C HIS A 791 8.97 -18.29 -47.60
N PHE A 792 9.04 -16.97 -47.82
CA PHE A 792 8.13 -16.25 -48.70
C PHE A 792 8.88 -15.55 -49.85
N SER A 793 10.18 -15.81 -50.02
CA SER A 793 10.99 -15.24 -51.10
C SER A 793 10.93 -13.71 -51.20
N GLY A 794 10.71 -13.02 -50.08
CA GLY A 794 10.54 -11.56 -50.06
C GLY A 794 9.13 -11.07 -50.38
N ASP A 795 8.17 -11.94 -50.68
CA ASP A 795 6.78 -11.59 -50.96
C ASP A 795 6.05 -11.18 -49.67
N VAL A 796 5.89 -9.87 -49.50
CA VAL A 796 5.22 -9.28 -48.33
C VAL A 796 3.74 -9.65 -48.29
N ASP A 797 3.07 -9.73 -49.43
CA ASP A 797 1.62 -9.96 -49.46
C ASP A 797 1.29 -11.42 -49.13
N ALA A 798 2.08 -12.37 -49.66
CA ALA A 798 2.01 -13.78 -49.26
C ALA A 798 2.34 -13.97 -47.76
N PHE A 799 3.34 -13.25 -47.24
CA PHE A 799 3.72 -13.28 -45.83
C PHE A 799 2.58 -12.79 -44.91
N ILE A 800 1.93 -11.68 -45.28
CA ILE A 800 0.80 -11.13 -44.51
C ILE A 800 -0.40 -12.06 -44.56
N GLN A 801 -0.71 -12.63 -45.73
CA GLN A 801 -1.82 -13.57 -45.89
C GLN A 801 -1.64 -14.80 -44.98
N HIS A 802 -0.41 -15.29 -44.85
CA HIS A 802 -0.11 -16.45 -44.01
C HIS A 802 -0.12 -16.14 -42.50
N HIS A 803 0.45 -15.00 -42.06
CA HIS A 803 0.61 -14.73 -40.63
C HIS A 803 -0.50 -13.88 -39.99
N GLN A 804 -1.30 -13.15 -40.79
CA GLN A 804 -2.44 -12.25 -40.45
C GLN A 804 -2.15 -11.15 -39.41
N ILE A 805 -1.62 -11.50 -38.22
CA ILE A 805 -1.28 -10.59 -37.13
C ILE A 805 0.19 -10.79 -36.75
N ILE A 806 0.99 -9.72 -36.90
CA ILE A 806 2.43 -9.73 -36.62
C ILE A 806 2.77 -8.85 -35.41
N SER A 807 3.25 -9.51 -34.37
CA SER A 807 3.79 -8.90 -33.15
C SER A 807 5.32 -9.08 -33.14
N THR A 808 6.07 -7.97 -33.16
CA THR A 808 7.53 -7.99 -33.17
C THR A 808 8.12 -8.76 -31.98
N SER A 809 7.56 -8.59 -30.78
CA SER A 809 8.06 -9.23 -29.56
C SER A 809 7.75 -10.72 -29.43
N SER A 810 6.75 -11.24 -30.16
CA SER A 810 6.31 -12.63 -30.04
C SER A 810 6.41 -13.45 -31.33
N PHE A 811 6.82 -12.85 -32.45
CA PHE A 811 6.93 -13.57 -33.73
C PHE A 811 7.88 -14.76 -33.64
N ARG A 812 9.10 -14.54 -33.14
CA ARG A 812 10.10 -15.60 -32.96
C ARG A 812 9.60 -16.76 -32.11
N SER A 813 8.84 -16.47 -31.06
CA SER A 813 8.33 -17.51 -30.19
C SER A 813 7.08 -18.16 -30.80
N LYS A 814 6.15 -17.43 -31.42
CA LYS A 814 4.84 -17.99 -31.79
C LYS A 814 4.71 -18.44 -33.25
N LYS A 815 5.60 -18.00 -34.15
CA LYS A 815 5.41 -18.14 -35.60
C LYS A 815 6.58 -18.83 -36.28
N CYS A 816 7.76 -18.21 -36.30
CA CYS A 816 8.92 -18.74 -37.04
C CYS A 816 10.24 -18.17 -36.48
N LEU A 817 11.31 -18.97 -36.52
CA LEU A 817 12.67 -18.54 -36.16
C LEU A 817 13.37 -17.72 -37.26
N GLY A 818 12.88 -17.79 -38.49
CA GLY A 818 13.41 -17.09 -39.66
C GLY A 818 14.71 -17.69 -40.21
N ARG A 819 14.92 -19.00 -40.06
CA ARG A 819 16.09 -19.72 -40.56
C ARG A 819 15.71 -20.64 -41.71
N ILE A 820 16.65 -20.92 -42.60
CA ILE A 820 16.45 -21.73 -43.82
C ILE A 820 16.14 -23.20 -43.48
N ASP A 821 16.65 -23.70 -42.35
CA ASP A 821 16.56 -25.10 -41.90
C ASP A 821 15.24 -25.47 -41.19
N HIS A 822 14.34 -24.51 -40.98
CA HIS A 822 13.06 -24.74 -40.31
C HIS A 822 11.89 -24.45 -41.26
N SER A 823 10.84 -25.28 -41.24
CA SER A 823 9.62 -24.98 -42.00
C SER A 823 8.81 -23.87 -41.31
N CYS A 824 8.21 -22.97 -42.10
CA CYS A 824 7.36 -21.91 -41.56
C CYS A 824 6.16 -22.50 -40.81
N GLY A 825 6.08 -22.26 -39.50
CA GLY A 825 4.98 -22.74 -38.65
C GLY A 825 5.26 -24.03 -37.87
N GLN A 826 6.40 -24.70 -38.05
CA GLN A 826 6.86 -25.75 -37.14
C GLN A 826 7.81 -25.17 -36.09
N ARG A 827 7.60 -25.56 -34.83
CA ARG A 827 8.54 -25.35 -33.73
C ARG A 827 9.37 -26.59 -33.53
#